data_AF-A0A9Q0YFI3-F1
#
_entry.id   AF-A0A9Q0YFI3-F1
#
_cell.length_a   1.000
_cell.length_b   1.000
_cell.length_c   1.000
_cell.angle_alpha   90.00
_cell.angle_beta   90.00
_cell.angle_gamma   90.00
#
_symmetry.space_group_name_H-M   'P 1'
#
loop_
_entity.id
_entity.type
_entity.pdbx_description
1 polymer ?
#
loop_
_entity_poly.entity_id
_entity_poly.type
_entity_poly.pdbx_seq_one_letter_code
_entity_poly.pdbx_strand_id
1 'polypeptide(L)'
;MQEIRSSVDIDEYIKQEMSKPVKGTGMTEIELIEKILSKKEEIISKLDERSFVTCLTDLGQYLTDLVEGKVYAWQMRKSYGDQFALLAMLFTWRFEHLGLYEVCESVQADNPDAPFETTHCTEHNPVAEGLPYYKRGLCVPATCSNVNLTVLYNVAYAVLGLENLVGTYVTCITDVPWEWDAIFVTCLLGFFGILVTVGTIYDIAYRRRRLAVIVEASPVQNERPKEIGKHEVIQNVYNEEDGDKKHEDSPFHHEGPSEDQSQQQLYMTSAEEQKLAQKESEKGMKFGRLGNLLTSFSAVYNCNKILSAKKNSSSLSCLNGIRVLSMFWVIWGHSNQFPVYNGHLDNGEYQYDTVFSKYWFNSLIFASYSVDSFFVLSGLLVTYLTLKELKANKGKVNWFLYYFHRFWRLTPVYMITIGIHTSLLIHVGTGSMKIETAQYEKNICADYWWTNLLYINNLYPFPGILGGCMGWSWYLANDMQFYIISPLFIILLYNHRTSKLGIAAVIAMCVSSIIVTATLTGYYGLPVGKSFYYYNDRMLEFPDGTATDVTYGKPWCRIQSYMVGVFVGYFLYRHIYIKKIRMHWLVPAIGWFFAIGIMYAILYALHGTSNQDPPPQWFSAVWGGVCRALFSMGVAWVAFACSTGYGESHMTSSTF
;
A
#
# COMPACT_ATOMS: atom_id res chain seq x y z
N MET A 1 -13.29 -10.31 31.59
CA MET A 1 -12.40 -10.86 32.64
C MET A 1 -13.16 -11.33 33.88
N GLN A 2 -14.30 -10.73 34.26
CA GLN A 2 -15.12 -11.23 35.38
C GLN A 2 -15.84 -12.58 35.11
N GLU A 3 -16.13 -12.94 33.86
CA GLU A 3 -16.78 -14.23 33.52
C GLU A 3 -15.81 -15.42 33.35
N ILE A 4 -14.49 -15.21 33.34
CA ILE A 4 -13.49 -16.31 33.30
C ILE A 4 -13.08 -16.74 34.73
N ARG A 5 -13.51 -15.99 35.76
CA ARG A 5 -13.19 -16.27 37.17
C ARG A 5 -13.88 -17.52 37.75
N SER A 6 -14.85 -18.12 37.07
CA SER A 6 -15.77 -19.08 37.70
C SER A 6 -15.59 -20.56 37.33
N SER A 7 -14.62 -20.96 36.48
CA SER A 7 -14.55 -22.38 36.07
C SER A 7 -13.18 -22.95 35.72
N VAL A 8 -12.08 -22.24 35.94
CA VAL A 8 -10.73 -22.81 35.86
C VAL A 8 -9.99 -22.33 37.11
N ASP A 9 -9.46 -23.27 37.88
CA ASP A 9 -8.61 -22.95 39.02
C ASP A 9 -7.36 -22.23 38.45
N ILE A 10 -7.35 -20.91 38.58
CA ILE A 10 -6.33 -20.05 37.94
C ILE A 10 -4.94 -20.53 38.35
N ASP A 11 -4.79 -20.99 39.59
CA ASP A 11 -3.53 -21.53 40.13
C ASP A 11 -3.11 -22.84 39.45
N GLU A 12 -4.05 -23.70 39.05
CA GLU A 12 -3.77 -24.95 38.34
C GLU A 12 -3.37 -24.68 36.88
N TYR A 13 -4.03 -23.72 36.22
CA TYR A 13 -3.67 -23.26 34.87
C TYR A 13 -2.31 -22.56 34.84
N ILE A 14 -2.01 -21.72 35.84
CA ILE A 14 -0.70 -21.07 36.02
C ILE A 14 0.40 -22.12 36.13
N LYS A 15 0.21 -23.11 37.01
CA LYS A 15 1.18 -24.22 37.19
C LYS A 15 1.37 -25.03 35.91
N GLN A 16 0.32 -25.26 35.15
CA GLN A 16 0.39 -26.00 33.88
C GLN A 16 1.18 -25.23 32.82
N GLU A 17 0.97 -23.92 32.67
CA GLU A 17 1.71 -23.09 31.71
C GLU A 17 3.20 -22.93 32.07
N MET A 18 3.50 -22.69 33.35
CA MET A 18 4.89 -22.49 33.80
C MET A 18 5.69 -23.82 33.86
N SER A 19 5.02 -24.97 33.78
CA SER A 19 5.66 -26.30 33.67
C SER A 19 6.16 -26.64 32.26
N LYS A 20 5.90 -25.76 31.27
CA LYS A 20 6.43 -25.95 29.91
C LYS A 20 7.96 -25.81 29.90
N PRO A 21 8.67 -26.67 29.15
CA PRO A 21 10.12 -26.55 28.99
C PRO A 21 10.49 -25.25 28.27
N VAL A 22 11.60 -24.64 28.63
CA VAL A 22 12.20 -23.49 27.94
C VAL A 22 13.18 -24.02 26.88
N LYS A 23 12.86 -23.78 25.60
CA LYS A 23 13.65 -24.26 24.47
C LYS A 23 15.10 -23.74 24.54
N GLY A 24 16.08 -24.62 24.36
CA GLY A 24 17.51 -24.29 24.42
C GLY A 24 18.16 -24.37 25.80
N THR A 25 17.38 -24.60 26.87
CA THR A 25 17.92 -24.70 28.25
C THR A 25 17.72 -26.07 28.90
N GLY A 26 16.78 -26.88 28.40
CA GLY A 26 16.45 -28.19 28.96
C GLY A 26 15.72 -28.15 30.32
N MET A 27 15.34 -26.96 30.79
CA MET A 27 14.66 -26.72 32.08
C MET A 27 13.24 -26.20 31.83
N THR A 28 12.32 -26.39 32.78
CA THR A 28 11.02 -25.69 32.79
C THR A 28 11.20 -24.21 33.14
N GLU A 29 10.18 -23.40 32.88
CA GLU A 29 10.27 -21.97 33.16
C GLU A 29 10.36 -21.67 34.67
N ILE A 30 9.65 -22.46 35.50
CA ILE A 30 9.81 -22.42 36.96
C ILE A 30 11.24 -22.78 37.34
N GLU A 31 11.78 -23.88 36.83
CA GLU A 31 13.15 -24.30 37.13
C GLU A 31 14.18 -23.25 36.71
N LEU A 32 13.97 -22.57 35.59
CA LEU A 32 14.83 -21.47 35.14
C LEU A 32 14.75 -20.27 36.09
N ILE A 33 13.54 -19.87 36.49
CA ILE A 33 13.32 -18.76 37.44
C ILE A 33 13.91 -19.09 38.81
N GLU A 34 13.66 -20.29 39.33
CA GLU A 34 14.23 -20.78 40.59
C GLU A 34 15.76 -20.85 40.54
N LYS A 35 16.32 -21.25 39.39
CA LYS A 35 17.78 -21.27 39.19
C LYS A 35 18.35 -19.85 39.13
N ILE A 36 17.66 -18.89 38.51
CA ILE A 36 18.02 -17.46 38.56
C ILE A 36 17.98 -16.94 40.00
N LEU A 37 16.90 -17.25 40.75
CA LEU A 37 16.73 -16.83 42.13
C LEU A 37 17.77 -17.46 43.08
N SER A 38 18.13 -18.73 42.87
CA SER A 38 19.17 -19.41 43.65
C SER A 38 20.58 -18.84 43.41
N LYS A 39 20.83 -18.34 42.19
CA LYS A 39 22.09 -17.69 41.80
C LYS A 39 22.07 -16.16 41.93
N LYS A 40 21.03 -15.58 42.55
CA LYS A 40 20.85 -14.13 42.63
C LYS A 40 22.08 -13.40 43.18
N GLU A 41 22.72 -13.93 44.22
CA GLU A 41 23.88 -13.29 44.86
C GLU A 41 25.12 -13.31 43.95
N GLU A 42 25.31 -14.40 43.18
CA GLU A 42 26.37 -14.51 42.18
C GLU A 42 26.15 -13.51 41.03
N ILE A 43 24.90 -13.38 40.56
CA ILE A 43 24.53 -12.43 39.50
C ILE A 43 24.73 -10.99 39.98
N ILE A 44 24.25 -10.65 41.18
CA ILE A 44 24.39 -9.32 41.78
C ILE A 44 25.87 -8.97 41.97
N SER A 45 26.71 -9.91 42.40
CA SER A 45 28.15 -9.67 42.59
C SER A 45 28.91 -9.30 41.31
N LYS A 46 28.37 -9.67 40.14
CA LYS A 46 28.95 -9.37 38.82
C LYS A 46 28.40 -8.07 38.21
N LEU A 47 27.43 -7.42 38.86
CA LEU A 47 26.83 -6.16 38.43
C LEU A 47 27.35 -5.01 39.30
N ASP A 48 27.64 -3.85 38.69
CA ASP A 48 28.05 -2.67 39.44
C ASP A 48 26.85 -2.11 40.24
N GLU A 49 26.90 -2.25 41.57
CA GLU A 49 25.73 -2.17 42.46
C GLU A 49 24.91 -0.88 42.33
N ARG A 50 25.50 0.28 42.00
CA ARG A 50 24.82 1.59 42.16
C ARG A 50 23.74 1.92 41.11
N SER A 51 23.85 1.40 39.89
CA SER A 51 22.94 1.76 38.78
C SER A 51 21.77 0.79 38.59
N PHE A 52 21.77 -0.34 39.30
CA PHE A 52 20.81 -1.44 39.08
C PHE A 52 19.93 -1.75 40.29
N VAL A 53 20.16 -1.15 41.48
CA VAL A 53 19.49 -1.50 42.75
C VAL A 53 17.97 -1.55 42.62
N THR A 54 17.35 -0.50 42.07
CA THR A 54 15.88 -0.40 41.99
C THR A 54 15.31 -1.43 41.02
N CYS A 55 15.89 -1.56 39.82
CA CYS A 55 15.48 -2.56 38.83
C CYS A 55 15.64 -3.99 39.37
N LEU A 56 16.75 -4.31 40.04
CA LEU A 56 16.97 -5.63 40.63
C LEU A 56 15.99 -5.94 41.76
N THR A 57 15.64 -4.94 42.57
CA THR A 57 14.67 -5.08 43.66
C THR A 57 13.28 -5.37 43.11
N ASP A 58 12.81 -4.56 42.16
CA ASP A 58 11.47 -4.70 41.58
C ASP A 58 11.35 -5.96 40.73
N LEU A 59 12.41 -6.31 39.97
CA LEU A 59 12.44 -7.55 39.20
C LEU A 59 12.53 -8.78 40.11
N GLY A 60 13.27 -8.71 41.22
CA GLY A 60 13.30 -9.76 42.23
C GLY A 60 11.94 -9.95 42.90
N GLN A 61 11.24 -8.85 43.21
CA GLN A 61 9.87 -8.87 43.72
C GLN A 61 8.91 -9.48 42.70
N TYR A 62 8.99 -9.06 41.43
CA TYR A 62 8.22 -9.64 40.33
C TYR A 62 8.40 -11.15 40.20
N LEU A 63 9.65 -11.64 40.15
CA LEU A 63 9.94 -13.07 40.01
C LEU A 63 9.45 -13.87 41.22
N THR A 64 9.56 -13.31 42.43
CA THR A 64 9.02 -13.92 43.65
C THR A 64 7.50 -14.01 43.58
N ASP A 65 6.85 -12.90 43.23
CA ASP A 65 5.40 -12.78 43.14
C ASP A 65 4.81 -13.64 42.01
N LEU A 66 5.58 -13.89 40.96
CA LEU A 66 5.24 -14.82 39.90
C LEU A 66 5.26 -16.27 40.38
N VAL A 67 6.27 -16.67 41.17
CA VAL A 67 6.34 -18.00 41.80
C VAL A 67 5.22 -18.18 42.85
N GLU A 68 4.87 -17.11 43.57
CA GLU A 68 3.74 -17.09 44.50
C GLU A 68 2.36 -17.07 43.82
N GLY A 69 2.30 -16.89 42.50
CA GLY A 69 1.06 -16.91 41.73
C GLY A 69 0.22 -15.63 41.81
N LYS A 70 0.82 -14.47 42.11
CA LYS A 70 0.08 -13.20 42.17
C LYS A 70 -0.48 -12.82 40.79
N VAL A 71 -1.73 -12.32 40.79
CA VAL A 71 -2.51 -12.04 39.58
C VAL A 71 -1.83 -11.03 38.65
N TYR A 72 -1.27 -9.94 39.19
CA TYR A 72 -0.60 -8.92 38.39
C TYR A 72 0.69 -9.45 37.76
N ALA A 73 1.48 -10.24 38.51
CA ALA A 73 2.71 -10.85 38.02
C ALA A 73 2.42 -11.87 36.92
N TRP A 74 1.31 -12.61 37.05
CA TRP A 74 0.84 -13.49 35.99
C TRP A 74 0.34 -12.73 34.76
N GLN A 75 -0.35 -11.61 34.93
CA GLN A 75 -0.77 -10.75 33.83
C GLN A 75 0.45 -10.19 33.06
N MET A 76 1.48 -9.75 33.80
CA MET A 76 2.78 -9.39 33.22
C MET A 76 3.38 -10.58 32.46
N ARG A 77 3.43 -11.78 33.03
CA ARG A 77 3.96 -12.96 32.34
C ARG A 77 3.15 -13.37 31.11
N LYS A 78 1.82 -13.23 31.14
CA LYS A 78 0.92 -13.50 30.00
C LYS A 78 1.15 -12.54 28.83
N SER A 79 1.64 -11.34 29.13
CA SER A 79 2.08 -10.40 28.11
C SER A 79 3.45 -10.74 27.53
N TYR A 80 4.15 -11.78 28.00
CA TYR A 80 5.27 -12.35 27.26
C TYR A 80 4.68 -13.30 26.23
N GLY A 81 5.22 -13.30 25.03
CA GLY A 81 4.86 -14.29 24.03
C GLY A 81 5.07 -15.73 24.51
N ASP A 82 4.27 -16.67 24.00
CA ASP A 82 4.48 -18.10 24.28
C ASP A 82 5.80 -18.54 23.61
N GLN A 83 6.74 -19.06 24.39
CA GLN A 83 8.02 -19.60 23.91
C GLN A 83 7.82 -20.83 22.99
N PHE A 84 6.63 -21.44 23.03
CA PHE A 84 6.23 -22.64 22.30
C PHE A 84 5.13 -22.40 21.26
N ALA A 85 5.04 -21.18 20.69
CA ALA A 85 4.13 -20.88 19.57
C ALA A 85 4.35 -21.74 18.29
N LEU A 86 5.34 -22.64 18.30
CA LEU A 86 5.59 -23.65 17.26
C LEU A 86 4.68 -24.90 17.35
N LEU A 87 3.88 -25.07 18.42
CA LEU A 87 3.03 -26.27 18.57
C LEU A 87 1.60 -26.05 19.07
N ALA A 88 1.19 -24.83 19.45
CA ALA A 88 -0.20 -24.50 19.77
C ALA A 88 -1.01 -24.07 18.53
N MET A 89 -0.71 -24.66 17.36
CA MET A 89 -1.40 -24.40 16.09
C MET A 89 -2.67 -25.24 15.91
N LEU A 90 -3.61 -25.23 16.86
CA LEU A 90 -4.93 -25.82 16.64
C LEU A 90 -5.95 -25.03 17.47
N PHE A 91 -6.74 -24.18 16.78
CA PHE A 91 -8.05 -23.62 17.19
C PHE A 91 -8.23 -22.16 17.69
N THR A 92 -7.28 -21.21 17.58
CA THR A 92 -7.55 -19.85 18.14
C THR A 92 -7.46 -18.63 17.22
N TRP A 93 -7.09 -18.76 15.93
CA TRP A 93 -7.06 -17.62 14.98
C TRP A 93 -6.26 -16.38 15.46
N ARG A 94 -5.33 -16.53 16.42
CA ARG A 94 -4.42 -15.47 16.87
C ARG A 94 -3.05 -15.72 16.24
N PHE A 95 -2.70 -14.87 15.29
CA PHE A 95 -1.46 -14.96 14.52
C PHE A 95 -0.45 -14.04 15.18
N GLU A 96 0.33 -14.51 16.18
CA GLU A 96 1.14 -13.68 17.13
C GLU A 96 0.67 -13.71 18.58
N HIS A 97 1.31 -14.54 19.40
CA HIS A 97 1.57 -14.16 20.78
C HIS A 97 3.07 -13.78 20.90
N LEU A 98 3.51 -12.59 20.42
CA LEU A 98 4.79 -12.00 20.86
C LEU A 98 4.70 -11.47 22.29
N GLY A 99 3.48 -11.44 22.81
CA GLY A 99 3.11 -10.70 23.98
C GLY A 99 2.07 -9.65 23.61
N LEU A 100 0.97 -9.59 24.34
CA LEU A 100 -0.01 -8.53 24.13
C LEU A 100 0.52 -7.27 24.82
N TYR A 101 1.09 -6.34 24.06
CA TYR A 101 1.51 -5.03 24.55
C TYR A 101 0.41 -4.37 25.40
N GLU A 102 -0.82 -4.38 24.89
CA GLU A 102 -2.00 -3.87 25.59
C GLU A 102 -2.23 -4.53 26.96
N VAL A 103 -1.87 -5.82 27.10
CA VAL A 103 -1.98 -6.55 28.38
C VAL A 103 -0.90 -6.13 29.37
N CYS A 104 0.31 -5.77 28.90
CA CYS A 104 1.37 -5.23 29.76
C CYS A 104 1.04 -3.81 30.23
N GLU A 105 0.50 -2.98 29.33
CA GLU A 105 0.07 -1.61 29.63
C GLU A 105 -1.13 -1.58 30.58
N SER A 106 -2.04 -2.55 30.48
CA SER A 106 -3.22 -2.62 31.35
C SER A 106 -2.94 -3.16 32.75
N VAL A 107 -1.73 -3.66 33.08
CA VAL A 107 -1.44 -4.28 34.39
C VAL A 107 -1.79 -3.36 35.55
N GLN A 108 -1.36 -2.10 35.49
CA GLN A 108 -1.61 -1.12 36.56
C GLN A 108 -3.09 -0.72 36.65
N ALA A 109 -3.78 -0.67 35.51
CA ALA A 109 -5.19 -0.34 35.45
C ALA A 109 -6.07 -1.50 35.98
N ASP A 110 -5.69 -2.73 35.67
CA ASP A 110 -6.40 -3.95 36.07
C ASP A 110 -6.08 -4.36 37.52
N ASN A 111 -4.88 -4.02 38.02
CA ASN A 111 -4.40 -4.36 39.35
C ASN A 111 -3.79 -3.12 40.04
N PRO A 112 -4.62 -2.28 40.69
CA PRO A 112 -4.14 -1.07 41.38
C PRO A 112 -3.12 -1.34 42.50
N ASP A 113 -3.12 -2.56 43.05
CA ASP A 113 -2.22 -3.01 44.13
C ASP A 113 -0.84 -3.48 43.63
N ALA A 114 -0.57 -3.40 42.32
CA ALA A 114 0.74 -3.75 41.78
C ALA A 114 1.83 -2.81 42.36
N PRO A 115 2.96 -3.35 42.85
CA PRO A 115 3.95 -2.60 43.62
C PRO A 115 4.80 -1.62 42.79
N PHE A 116 4.76 -1.74 41.45
CA PHE A 116 5.52 -0.92 40.52
C PHE A 116 4.76 -0.78 39.19
N GLU A 117 5.05 0.30 38.45
CA GLU A 117 4.59 0.44 37.07
C GLU A 117 5.30 -0.54 36.14
N THR A 118 4.66 -0.90 35.03
CA THR A 118 5.18 -1.86 34.04
C THR A 118 5.61 -1.17 32.76
N THR A 119 6.61 -1.72 32.10
CA THR A 119 7.01 -1.34 30.74
C THR A 119 7.18 -2.57 29.86
N HIS A 120 6.77 -2.44 28.60
CA HIS A 120 6.92 -3.49 27.61
C HIS A 120 8.23 -3.31 26.84
N CYS A 121 9.03 -4.37 26.80
CA CYS A 121 10.30 -4.45 26.10
C CYS A 121 10.30 -5.62 25.11
N THR A 122 11.28 -5.65 24.22
CA THR A 122 11.56 -6.78 23.34
C THR A 122 12.99 -7.25 23.57
N GLU A 123 13.09 -8.54 23.88
CA GLU A 123 14.33 -9.31 23.96
C GLU A 123 14.70 -9.82 22.57
N HIS A 124 15.98 -9.69 22.22
CA HIS A 124 16.53 -10.15 20.95
C HIS A 124 17.61 -11.20 21.24
N ASN A 125 17.31 -12.46 21.00
CA ASN A 125 18.17 -13.61 21.29
C ASN A 125 18.94 -14.07 20.02
N PRO A 126 20.24 -14.34 20.10
CA PRO A 126 21.00 -14.85 18.95
C PRO A 126 20.59 -16.30 18.62
N VAL A 127 20.47 -16.62 17.32
CA VAL A 127 20.06 -17.96 16.84
C VAL A 127 21.26 -18.75 16.29
N ALA A 128 22.16 -18.10 15.56
CA ALA A 128 23.49 -18.58 15.15
C ALA A 128 24.29 -17.40 14.53
N GLU A 129 25.60 -17.55 14.34
CA GLU A 129 26.39 -16.57 13.58
C GLU A 129 25.83 -16.39 12.16
N GLY A 130 25.43 -15.16 11.81
CA GLY A 130 24.92 -14.80 10.48
C GLY A 130 23.42 -15.02 10.25
N LEU A 131 22.66 -15.47 11.26
CA LEU A 131 21.19 -15.58 11.20
C LEU A 131 20.50 -14.45 12.00
N PRO A 132 19.25 -14.09 11.65
CA PRO A 132 18.50 -13.06 12.38
C PRO A 132 18.22 -13.46 13.84
N TYR A 133 18.14 -12.46 14.72
CA TYR A 133 17.79 -12.64 16.14
C TYR A 133 16.35 -13.14 16.28
N TYR A 134 16.13 -14.06 17.22
CA TYR A 134 14.80 -14.45 17.67
C TYR A 134 14.26 -13.42 18.67
N LYS A 135 13.07 -12.87 18.41
CA LYS A 135 12.48 -11.78 19.20
C LYS A 135 11.40 -12.30 20.13
N ARG A 136 11.36 -11.77 21.36
CA ARG A 136 10.33 -12.08 22.37
C ARG A 136 9.89 -10.82 23.11
N GLY A 137 8.60 -10.60 23.29
CA GLY A 137 8.09 -9.54 24.17
C GLY A 137 8.32 -9.87 25.64
N LEU A 138 8.68 -8.85 26.42
CA LEU A 138 8.89 -8.89 27.85
C LEU A 138 8.05 -7.77 28.49
N CYS A 139 7.43 -8.06 29.62
CA CYS A 139 6.82 -7.04 30.47
C CYS A 139 7.51 -7.02 31.82
N VAL A 140 8.21 -5.92 32.09
CA VAL A 140 9.13 -5.78 33.22
C VAL A 140 8.77 -4.54 34.02
N PRO A 141 9.26 -4.40 35.26
CA PRO A 141 9.10 -3.15 36.01
C PRO A 141 9.65 -1.96 35.22
N ALA A 142 8.93 -0.84 35.21
CA ALA A 142 9.31 0.40 34.51
C ALA A 142 10.61 1.02 35.04
N THR A 143 11.06 0.61 36.23
CA THR A 143 12.35 0.97 36.82
C THR A 143 13.55 0.33 36.11
N CYS A 144 13.32 -0.66 35.23
CA CYS A 144 14.35 -1.31 34.44
C CYS A 144 14.52 -0.66 33.05
N SER A 145 15.68 -0.06 32.81
CA SER A 145 16.05 0.46 31.48
C SER A 145 16.49 -0.65 30.51
N ASN A 146 16.48 -0.34 29.22
CA ASN A 146 16.99 -1.23 28.17
C ASN A 146 18.44 -1.67 28.39
N VAL A 147 19.30 -0.73 28.85
CA VAL A 147 20.70 -1.02 29.21
C VAL A 147 20.76 -1.95 30.41
N ASN A 148 19.94 -1.68 31.43
CA ASN A 148 19.94 -2.47 32.66
C ASN A 148 19.56 -3.92 32.39
N LEU A 149 18.50 -4.12 31.60
CA LEU A 149 18.02 -5.44 31.20
C LEU A 149 19.05 -6.16 30.33
N THR A 150 19.60 -5.48 29.31
CA THR A 150 20.60 -6.09 28.42
C THR A 150 21.79 -6.64 29.20
N VAL A 151 22.36 -5.86 30.12
CA VAL A 151 23.48 -6.32 30.95
C VAL A 151 23.05 -7.45 31.89
N LEU A 152 21.89 -7.30 32.54
CA LEU A 152 21.37 -8.29 33.47
C LEU A 152 21.16 -9.66 32.81
N TYR A 153 20.51 -9.69 31.64
CA TYR A 153 20.25 -10.93 30.90
C TYR A 153 21.55 -11.61 30.47
N ASN A 154 22.52 -10.87 29.92
CA ASN A 154 23.81 -11.44 29.52
C ASN A 154 24.59 -12.00 30.72
N VAL A 155 24.62 -11.30 31.84
CA VAL A 155 25.29 -11.77 33.06
C VAL A 155 24.58 -13.01 33.61
N ALA A 156 23.24 -13.01 33.65
CA ALA A 156 22.46 -14.16 34.09
C ALA A 156 22.70 -15.38 33.19
N TYR A 157 22.62 -15.23 31.87
CA TYR A 157 22.86 -16.32 30.92
C TYR A 157 24.30 -16.86 31.02
N ALA A 158 25.31 -16.00 31.17
CA ALA A 158 26.69 -16.43 31.40
C ALA A 158 26.86 -17.21 32.72
N VAL A 159 26.26 -16.74 33.82
CA VAL A 159 26.30 -17.40 35.14
C VAL A 159 25.56 -18.75 35.15
N LEU A 160 24.54 -18.89 34.30
CA LEU A 160 23.75 -20.10 34.14
C LEU A 160 24.35 -21.11 33.15
N GLY A 161 25.43 -20.75 32.45
CA GLY A 161 26.08 -21.61 31.44
C GLY A 161 25.29 -21.71 30.13
N LEU A 162 24.46 -20.69 29.81
CA LEU A 162 23.64 -20.62 28.61
C LEU A 162 24.36 -19.82 27.51
N GLU A 163 25.50 -20.35 27.05
CA GLU A 163 26.39 -19.65 26.11
C GLU A 163 25.70 -19.26 24.80
N ASN A 164 24.73 -20.06 24.33
CA ASN A 164 23.95 -19.79 23.11
C ASN A 164 23.04 -18.56 23.21
N LEU A 165 22.80 -18.02 24.40
CA LEU A 165 21.95 -16.83 24.62
C LEU A 165 22.79 -15.60 24.99
N VAL A 166 24.11 -15.74 25.12
CA VAL A 166 25.02 -14.62 25.36
C VAL A 166 25.13 -13.79 24.07
N GLY A 167 24.97 -12.48 24.18
CA GLY A 167 24.77 -11.57 23.04
C GLY A 167 23.33 -11.05 22.91
N THR A 168 22.45 -11.40 23.86
CA THR A 168 21.07 -10.90 23.90
C THR A 168 21.04 -9.41 24.20
N TYR A 169 20.18 -8.65 23.52
CA TYR A 169 19.91 -7.26 23.87
C TYR A 169 18.43 -6.99 24.03
N VAL A 170 18.10 -6.01 24.86
CA VAL A 170 16.72 -5.65 25.20
C VAL A 170 16.44 -4.22 24.76
N THR A 171 15.28 -4.02 24.17
CA THR A 171 14.79 -2.72 23.70
C THR A 171 13.45 -2.43 24.37
N CYS A 172 13.37 -1.37 25.17
CA CYS A 172 12.14 -0.99 25.87
C CYS A 172 11.47 0.19 25.18
N ILE A 173 10.15 0.19 25.17
CA ILE A 173 9.38 1.32 24.64
C ILE A 173 9.58 2.50 25.60
N THR A 174 10.15 3.57 25.08
CA THR A 174 10.24 4.86 25.76
C THR A 174 9.61 5.91 24.87
N ASP A 175 9.01 6.94 25.46
CA ASP A 175 8.58 8.10 24.72
C ASP A 175 9.81 8.76 24.08
N VAL A 176 9.86 8.73 22.75
CA VAL A 176 10.95 9.35 22.01
C VAL A 176 10.73 10.87 22.04
N PRO A 177 11.70 11.66 22.52
CA PRO A 177 11.57 13.11 22.54
C PRO A 177 11.48 13.66 21.11
N TRP A 178 10.81 14.80 20.98
CA TRP A 178 10.69 15.48 19.70
C TRP A 178 12.03 16.11 19.30
N GLU A 179 12.58 15.65 18.18
CA GLU A 179 13.77 16.26 17.57
C GLU A 179 13.40 17.44 16.66
N TRP A 180 14.41 18.24 16.29
CA TRP A 180 14.22 19.45 15.48
C TRP A 180 13.58 19.19 14.11
N ASP A 181 13.85 18.04 13.50
CA ASP A 181 13.26 17.60 12.24
C ASP A 181 11.75 17.32 12.37
N ALA A 182 11.34 16.63 13.43
CA ALA A 182 9.94 16.38 13.75
C ALA A 182 9.17 17.68 14.03
N ILE A 183 9.79 18.61 14.77
CA ILE A 183 9.23 19.94 15.02
C ILE A 183 9.06 20.71 13.70
N PHE A 184 10.10 20.72 12.86
CA PHE A 184 10.06 21.42 11.56
C PHE A 184 8.95 20.88 10.64
N VAL A 185 8.85 19.56 10.47
CA VAL A 185 7.81 18.95 9.62
C VAL A 185 6.42 19.25 10.17
N THR A 186 6.24 19.22 11.49
CA THR A 186 4.97 19.56 12.14
C THR A 186 4.59 21.02 11.91
N CYS A 187 5.54 21.96 12.06
CA CYS A 187 5.31 23.38 11.75
C CYS A 187 4.95 23.59 10.28
N LEU A 188 5.60 22.88 9.35
CA LEU A 188 5.32 22.95 7.92
C LEU A 188 3.90 22.44 7.59
N LEU A 189 3.49 21.31 8.16
CA LEU A 189 2.13 20.79 8.03
C LEU A 189 1.10 21.73 8.65
N GLY A 190 1.41 22.30 9.83
CA GLY A 190 0.60 23.31 10.49
C GLY A 190 0.40 24.56 9.62
N PHE A 191 1.45 25.03 8.94
CA PHE A 191 1.36 26.15 7.99
C PHE A 191 0.40 25.85 6.84
N PHE A 192 0.50 24.68 6.21
CA PHE A 192 -0.46 24.26 5.18
C PHE A 192 -1.88 24.10 5.74
N GLY A 193 -2.03 23.59 6.96
CA GLY A 193 -3.31 23.51 7.66
C GLY A 193 -3.95 24.89 7.85
N ILE A 194 -3.16 25.90 8.24
CA ILE A 194 -3.62 27.29 8.36
C ILE A 194 -4.06 27.83 7.00
N LEU A 195 -3.27 27.61 5.93
CA LEU A 195 -3.65 28.05 4.59
C LEU A 195 -4.97 27.42 4.13
N VAL A 196 -5.18 26.13 4.41
CA VAL A 196 -6.44 25.44 4.12
C VAL A 196 -7.60 26.03 4.92
N THR A 197 -7.42 26.27 6.21
CA THR A 197 -8.44 26.90 7.07
C THR A 197 -8.80 28.29 6.58
N VAL A 198 -7.81 29.16 6.35
CA VAL A 198 -8.02 30.52 5.86
C VAL A 198 -8.68 30.52 4.48
N GLY A 199 -8.20 29.68 3.55
CA GLY A 199 -8.79 29.54 2.22
C GLY A 199 -10.23 29.05 2.25
N THR A 200 -10.54 28.12 3.16
CA THR A 200 -11.90 27.59 3.36
C THR A 200 -12.84 28.63 3.96
N ILE A 201 -12.40 29.37 4.98
CA ILE A 201 -13.16 30.48 5.57
C ILE A 201 -13.43 31.54 4.49
N TYR A 202 -12.42 31.88 3.69
CA TYR A 202 -12.57 32.82 2.58
C TYR A 202 -13.61 32.36 1.55
N ASP A 203 -13.56 31.10 1.10
CA ASP A 203 -14.53 30.54 0.15
C ASP A 203 -15.96 30.53 0.72
N ILE A 204 -16.14 30.10 1.98
CA ILE A 204 -17.46 30.10 2.63
C ILE A 204 -18.01 31.52 2.78
N ALA A 205 -17.19 32.47 3.26
CA ALA A 205 -17.59 33.86 3.41
C ALA A 205 -17.94 34.50 2.06
N TYR A 206 -17.17 34.18 1.01
CA TYR A 206 -17.42 34.65 -0.35
C TYR A 206 -18.71 34.05 -0.93
N ARG A 207 -18.95 32.75 -0.75
CA ARG A 207 -20.20 32.09 -1.17
C ARG A 207 -21.43 32.68 -0.48
N ARG A 208 -21.34 32.95 0.83
CA ARG A 208 -22.43 33.61 1.58
C ARG A 208 -22.74 35.00 1.03
N ARG A 209 -21.71 35.81 0.75
CA ARG A 209 -21.88 37.13 0.12
C ARG A 209 -22.51 37.02 -1.28
N ARG A 210 -22.08 36.06 -2.09
CA ARG A 210 -22.65 35.82 -3.42
C ARG A 210 -24.13 35.41 -3.36
N LEU A 211 -24.49 34.51 -2.44
CA LEU A 211 -25.87 34.08 -2.23
C LEU A 211 -26.74 35.26 -1.76
N ALA A 212 -26.24 36.10 -0.84
CA ALA A 212 -26.95 37.30 -0.41
C ALA A 212 -27.24 38.26 -1.58
N VAL A 213 -26.26 38.53 -2.44
CA VAL A 213 -26.43 39.38 -3.64
C VAL A 213 -27.39 38.76 -4.66
N ILE A 214 -27.39 37.43 -4.85
CA ILE A 214 -28.32 36.76 -5.76
C ILE A 214 -29.76 36.79 -5.23
N VAL A 215 -29.94 36.64 -3.91
CA VAL A 215 -31.24 36.78 -3.26
C VAL A 215 -31.74 38.22 -3.36
N GLU A 216 -30.87 39.22 -3.19
CA GLU A 216 -31.20 40.64 -3.36
C GLU A 216 -31.50 41.01 -4.83
N ALA A 217 -30.88 40.32 -5.80
CA ALA A 217 -31.05 40.58 -7.23
C ALA A 217 -32.18 39.76 -7.88
N SER A 218 -32.84 38.85 -7.16
CA SER A 218 -34.01 38.13 -7.67
C SER A 218 -35.26 38.99 -7.51
N PRO A 219 -35.92 39.42 -8.61
CA PRO A 219 -37.18 40.13 -8.49
C PRO A 219 -38.23 39.14 -7.97
N VAL A 220 -38.71 39.38 -6.75
CA VAL A 220 -39.85 38.67 -6.17
C VAL A 220 -41.07 38.95 -7.05
N GLN A 221 -41.44 38.00 -7.92
CA GLN A 221 -42.82 37.91 -8.39
C GLN A 221 -43.65 37.32 -7.26
N ASN A 222 -44.41 38.20 -6.60
CA ASN A 222 -45.48 37.85 -5.70
C ASN A 222 -46.53 36.99 -6.43
N GLU A 223 -46.43 35.67 -6.34
CA GLU A 223 -47.59 34.80 -6.49
C GLU A 223 -47.91 34.15 -5.14
N ARG A 224 -49.14 34.40 -4.69
CA ARG A 224 -49.73 33.91 -3.44
C ARG A 224 -49.69 32.38 -3.38
N PRO A 225 -49.43 31.77 -2.20
CA PRO A 225 -49.49 30.32 -2.05
C PRO A 225 -50.94 29.84 -2.20
N LYS A 226 -51.19 28.97 -3.18
CA LYS A 226 -52.40 28.13 -3.17
C LYS A 226 -52.24 27.06 -2.10
N GLU A 227 -53.24 26.98 -1.24
CA GLU A 227 -53.36 26.05 -0.10
C GLU A 227 -53.12 24.60 -0.54
N ILE A 228 -52.15 23.96 0.12
CA ILE A 228 -52.07 22.50 0.19
C ILE A 228 -52.51 22.14 1.61
N GLY A 229 -53.68 21.51 1.70
CA GLY A 229 -54.18 20.92 2.93
C GLY A 229 -53.22 19.84 3.43
N LYS A 230 -52.85 19.96 4.70
CA LYS A 230 -52.12 18.97 5.50
C LYS A 230 -53.01 17.74 5.74
N HIS A 231 -52.48 16.53 5.55
CA HIS A 231 -52.31 15.55 6.63
C HIS A 231 -51.59 14.28 6.13
N GLU A 232 -50.53 13.93 6.88
CA GLU A 232 -49.97 12.59 7.19
C GLU A 232 -49.55 11.65 6.05
N VAL A 233 -48.27 11.25 5.85
CA VAL A 233 -47.17 10.81 6.74
C VAL A 233 -47.42 9.46 7.45
N ILE A 234 -46.83 8.41 6.85
CA ILE A 234 -46.23 7.19 7.45
C ILE A 234 -47.12 5.94 7.62
N GLN A 235 -46.45 4.79 7.47
CA GLN A 235 -46.84 3.37 7.66
C GLN A 235 -47.48 2.69 6.41
N ASN A 236 -46.99 1.56 5.88
CA ASN A 236 -46.33 0.42 6.50
C ASN A 236 -45.37 -0.32 5.54
N VAL A 237 -44.31 -0.86 6.16
CA VAL A 237 -43.57 -2.05 5.73
C VAL A 237 -44.30 -3.28 6.31
N TYR A 238 -44.18 -4.41 5.61
CA TYR A 238 -44.43 -5.83 6.00
C TYR A 238 -45.64 -6.54 5.39
N ASN A 239 -45.30 -7.66 4.72
CA ASN A 239 -46.03 -8.92 4.53
C ASN A 239 -47.28 -8.87 3.62
N GLU A 240 -47.67 -9.88 2.84
CA GLU A 240 -47.28 -11.28 2.66
C GLU A 240 -48.01 -11.76 1.39
N GLU A 241 -47.33 -12.63 0.63
CA GLU A 241 -47.84 -13.86 0.00
C GLU A 241 -49.16 -13.94 -0.81
N ASP A 242 -48.97 -14.54 -1.99
CA ASP A 242 -49.78 -15.57 -2.66
C ASP A 242 -51.22 -15.30 -3.15
N GLY A 243 -51.47 -15.78 -4.38
CA GLY A 243 -52.80 -16.31 -4.73
C GLY A 243 -53.40 -16.00 -6.10
N ASP A 244 -52.76 -16.49 -7.17
CA ASP A 244 -53.37 -17.43 -8.14
C ASP A 244 -54.56 -17.02 -9.07
N LYS A 245 -54.32 -17.22 -10.39
CA LYS A 245 -55.23 -17.68 -11.48
C LYS A 245 -56.34 -16.73 -12.01
N LYS A 246 -56.74 -16.70 -13.29
CA LYS A 246 -56.42 -17.40 -14.57
C LYS A 246 -57.26 -16.79 -15.72
N HIS A 247 -56.74 -16.88 -16.96
CA HIS A 247 -57.39 -16.99 -18.31
C HIS A 247 -58.42 -15.91 -18.76
N GLU A 248 -58.53 -15.49 -20.03
CA GLU A 248 -58.68 -16.31 -21.26
C GLU A 248 -58.57 -15.42 -22.55
N ASP A 249 -57.89 -15.95 -23.58
CA ASP A 249 -58.03 -15.88 -25.06
C ASP A 249 -58.34 -14.60 -25.90
N SER A 250 -57.34 -14.20 -26.72
CA SER A 250 -57.25 -13.89 -28.20
C SER A 250 -58.53 -13.88 -29.09
N PRO A 251 -58.63 -13.27 -30.33
CA PRO A 251 -57.56 -12.79 -31.25
C PRO A 251 -57.80 -11.50 -32.12
N PHE A 252 -56.72 -11.08 -32.83
CA PHE A 252 -56.65 -10.44 -34.19
C PHE A 252 -57.21 -9.01 -34.46
N HIS A 253 -56.33 -8.00 -34.66
CA HIS A 253 -55.86 -7.48 -35.98
C HIS A 253 -55.20 -6.07 -35.90
N HIS A 254 -54.07 -5.96 -36.62
CA HIS A 254 -53.28 -4.83 -37.14
C HIS A 254 -53.75 -3.37 -36.97
N GLU A 255 -52.85 -2.50 -36.48
CA GLU A 255 -52.12 -1.48 -37.27
C GLU A 255 -51.17 -0.69 -36.32
N GLY A 256 -49.86 -0.78 -36.55
CA GLY A 256 -48.86 0.01 -35.82
C GLY A 256 -48.32 1.12 -36.73
N PRO A 257 -48.33 2.40 -36.32
CA PRO A 257 -47.68 3.45 -37.09
C PRO A 257 -46.21 3.63 -36.67
N SER A 258 -45.35 3.38 -37.66
CA SER A 258 -44.12 4.09 -38.05
C SER A 258 -43.24 4.72 -36.96
N GLU A 259 -42.02 4.18 -36.91
CA GLU A 259 -40.76 4.88 -36.64
C GLU A 259 -40.65 6.17 -37.47
N ASP A 260 -40.56 7.32 -36.81
CA ASP A 260 -39.49 8.32 -36.93
C ASP A 260 -39.87 9.55 -36.07
N GLN A 261 -38.89 10.26 -35.50
CA GLN A 261 -39.02 11.58 -34.82
C GLN A 261 -39.11 11.69 -33.27
N SER A 262 -38.53 10.81 -32.44
CA SER A 262 -38.52 11.08 -30.99
C SER A 262 -37.24 10.77 -30.20
N GLN A 263 -36.06 10.80 -30.82
CA GLN A 263 -34.79 10.68 -30.07
C GLN A 263 -33.69 11.70 -30.42
N GLN A 264 -34.02 12.81 -31.09
CA GLN A 264 -33.03 13.81 -31.49
C GLN A 264 -32.95 15.06 -30.59
N GLN A 265 -33.37 14.97 -29.33
CA GLN A 265 -33.22 16.05 -28.35
C GLN A 265 -32.62 15.56 -27.03
N LEU A 266 -31.33 15.19 -27.00
CA LEU A 266 -30.54 15.27 -25.76
C LEU A 266 -29.03 15.18 -25.98
N TYR A 267 -28.48 15.91 -26.95
CA TYR A 267 -27.02 16.11 -27.02
C TYR A 267 -26.73 17.58 -27.36
N MET A 268 -26.25 18.34 -26.38
CA MET A 268 -25.68 19.66 -26.64
C MET A 268 -24.43 19.52 -27.50
N THR A 269 -24.28 20.41 -28.48
CA THR A 269 -23.06 20.48 -29.29
C THR A 269 -21.89 21.05 -28.47
N SER A 270 -20.64 20.72 -28.82
CA SER A 270 -19.44 21.20 -28.11
C SER A 270 -19.30 22.72 -28.09
N ALA A 271 -19.94 23.42 -29.03
CA ALA A 271 -20.04 24.88 -29.06
C ALA A 271 -21.07 25.44 -28.06
N GLU A 272 -22.14 24.70 -27.78
CA GLU A 272 -23.16 25.06 -26.77
C GLU A 272 -22.66 24.77 -25.35
N GLU A 273 -21.90 23.68 -25.18
CA GLU A 273 -21.24 23.34 -23.91
C GLU A 273 -20.16 24.38 -23.55
N GLN A 274 -19.39 24.85 -24.55
CA GLN A 274 -18.45 25.97 -24.37
C GLN A 274 -19.17 27.30 -24.09
N LYS A 275 -20.28 27.58 -24.77
CA LYS A 275 -21.08 28.79 -24.50
C LYS A 275 -21.73 28.78 -23.11
N LEU A 276 -22.17 27.63 -22.61
CA LEU A 276 -22.75 27.49 -21.27
C LEU A 276 -21.66 27.61 -20.18
N ALA A 277 -20.51 26.96 -20.38
CA ALA A 277 -19.34 27.11 -19.51
C ALA A 277 -18.77 28.54 -19.51
N GLN A 278 -18.84 29.23 -20.66
CA GLN A 278 -18.44 30.63 -20.79
C GLN A 278 -19.48 31.57 -20.17
N LYS A 279 -20.78 31.26 -20.21
CA LYS A 279 -21.85 31.99 -19.49
C LYS A 279 -21.78 31.79 -17.97
N GLU A 280 -21.40 30.60 -17.49
CA GLU A 280 -21.14 30.34 -16.07
C GLU A 280 -19.85 31.03 -15.60
N SER A 281 -18.84 31.11 -16.46
CA SER A 281 -17.58 31.84 -16.24
C SER A 281 -17.78 33.37 -16.25
N GLU A 282 -18.63 33.91 -17.13
CA GLU A 282 -18.91 35.36 -17.24
C GLU A 282 -19.80 35.89 -16.11
N LYS A 283 -20.65 35.06 -15.48
CA LYS A 283 -21.39 35.42 -14.26
C LYS A 283 -20.61 35.19 -12.96
N GLY A 284 -19.40 34.64 -13.04
CA GLY A 284 -18.46 34.53 -11.93
C GLY A 284 -17.58 35.77 -11.87
N MET A 285 -17.77 36.63 -10.86
CA MET A 285 -16.88 37.75 -10.59
C MET A 285 -15.42 37.24 -10.53
N LYS A 286 -14.55 37.75 -11.41
CA LYS A 286 -13.16 37.31 -11.53
C LYS A 286 -12.43 37.55 -10.20
N PHE A 287 -12.01 36.48 -9.54
CA PHE A 287 -11.14 36.58 -8.37
C PHE A 287 -9.85 37.33 -8.73
N GLY A 288 -9.43 38.27 -7.88
CA GLY A 288 -8.07 38.82 -7.93
C GLY A 288 -7.03 37.72 -7.69
N ARG A 289 -5.74 37.98 -8.00
CA ARG A 289 -4.65 36.98 -7.85
C ARG A 289 -4.62 36.34 -6.45
N LEU A 290 -4.81 37.16 -5.41
CA LEU A 290 -4.88 36.69 -4.01
C LEU A 290 -6.14 35.84 -3.75
N GLY A 291 -7.29 36.21 -4.31
CA GLY A 291 -8.53 35.44 -4.18
C GLY A 291 -8.43 34.07 -4.85
N ASN A 292 -7.77 33.97 -6.01
CA ASN A 292 -7.48 32.68 -6.65
C ASN A 292 -6.54 31.81 -5.83
N LEU A 293 -5.50 32.41 -5.23
CA LEU A 293 -4.58 31.71 -4.34
C LEU A 293 -5.32 31.15 -3.11
N LEU A 294 -6.10 31.98 -2.41
CA LEU A 294 -6.86 31.55 -1.23
C LEU A 294 -7.90 30.48 -1.57
N THR A 295 -8.60 30.62 -2.69
CA THR A 295 -9.57 29.61 -3.16
C THR A 295 -8.89 28.29 -3.53
N SER A 296 -7.63 28.32 -3.98
CA SER A 296 -6.84 27.12 -4.27
C SER A 296 -6.57 26.26 -3.02
N PHE A 297 -6.57 26.86 -1.83
CA PHE A 297 -6.45 26.15 -0.54
C PHE A 297 -7.80 25.80 0.10
N SER A 298 -8.95 26.23 -0.46
CA SER A 298 -10.27 25.90 0.11
C SER A 298 -10.54 24.40 0.07
N ALA A 299 -10.78 23.80 1.23
CA ALA A 299 -11.20 22.41 1.35
C ALA A 299 -12.57 22.20 0.69
N VAL A 300 -13.52 23.11 0.89
CA VAL A 300 -14.87 23.01 0.30
C VAL A 300 -14.81 23.05 -1.23
N TYR A 301 -14.03 23.95 -1.81
CA TYR A 301 -13.87 24.05 -3.27
C TYR A 301 -13.22 22.78 -3.83
N ASN A 302 -12.08 22.36 -3.25
CA ASN A 302 -11.33 21.22 -3.74
C ASN A 302 -12.04 19.88 -3.50
N CYS A 303 -12.66 19.66 -2.33
CA CYS A 303 -13.43 18.43 -2.04
C CYS A 303 -14.62 18.29 -2.99
N ASN A 304 -15.36 19.35 -3.29
CA ASN A 304 -16.44 19.29 -4.29
C ASN A 304 -15.92 18.92 -5.68
N LYS A 305 -14.71 19.37 -6.04
CA LYS A 305 -14.07 19.02 -7.31
C LYS A 305 -13.52 17.59 -7.34
N ILE A 306 -12.94 17.12 -6.23
CA ILE A 306 -12.37 15.77 -6.10
C ILE A 306 -13.46 14.70 -6.03
N LEU A 307 -14.54 14.96 -5.28
CA LEU A 307 -15.67 14.05 -5.09
C LEU A 307 -16.71 14.14 -6.20
N SER A 308 -16.56 15.07 -7.14
CA SER A 308 -17.48 15.21 -8.28
C SER A 308 -17.38 14.01 -9.21
N ALA A 309 -18.46 13.22 -9.27
CA ALA A 309 -18.63 12.13 -10.23
C ALA A 309 -19.09 12.59 -11.64
N LYS A 310 -19.11 13.92 -11.91
CA LYS A 310 -19.50 14.44 -13.23
C LYS A 310 -18.55 13.93 -14.31
N LYS A 311 -19.11 13.21 -15.29
CA LYS A 311 -18.37 12.69 -16.44
C LYS A 311 -18.12 13.83 -17.44
N ASN A 312 -16.86 14.21 -17.63
CA ASN A 312 -16.48 15.00 -18.81
C ASN A 312 -16.42 14.05 -20.02
N SER A 313 -17.12 14.41 -21.11
CA SER A 313 -17.21 13.65 -22.37
C SER A 313 -15.85 13.30 -23.00
N SER A 314 -14.78 14.00 -22.61
CA SER A 314 -13.40 13.77 -23.08
C SER A 314 -12.52 12.96 -22.13
N SER A 315 -13.02 12.50 -20.97
CA SER A 315 -12.21 11.80 -19.98
C SER A 315 -12.28 10.28 -20.16
N LEU A 316 -11.11 9.63 -20.21
CA LEU A 316 -10.98 8.18 -20.28
C LEU A 316 -11.36 7.56 -18.92
N SER A 317 -12.67 7.47 -18.66
CA SER A 317 -13.22 7.15 -17.34
C SER A 317 -12.82 5.76 -16.84
N CYS A 318 -12.65 4.79 -17.73
CA CYS A 318 -12.21 3.44 -17.37
C CYS A 318 -10.82 3.43 -16.68
N LEU A 319 -9.95 4.39 -17.00
CA LEU A 319 -8.63 4.47 -16.39
C LEU A 319 -8.72 4.78 -14.89
N ASN A 320 -9.76 5.48 -14.43
CA ASN A 320 -9.98 5.69 -13.00
C ASN A 320 -10.33 4.37 -12.30
N GLY A 321 -11.15 3.51 -12.93
CA GLY A 321 -11.45 2.18 -12.40
C GLY A 321 -10.20 1.31 -12.28
N ILE A 322 -9.36 1.28 -13.32
CA ILE A 322 -8.08 0.55 -13.29
C ILE A 322 -7.20 1.07 -12.14
N ARG A 323 -7.07 2.39 -11.97
CA ARG A 323 -6.29 2.97 -10.86
C ARG A 323 -6.78 2.52 -9.50
N VAL A 324 -8.09 2.54 -9.27
CA VAL A 324 -8.67 2.14 -7.97
C VAL A 324 -8.37 0.67 -7.68
N LEU A 325 -8.61 -0.22 -8.64
CA LEU A 325 -8.32 -1.65 -8.49
C LEU A 325 -6.82 -1.91 -8.25
N SER A 326 -5.96 -1.27 -9.04
CA SER A 326 -4.51 -1.37 -8.86
C SER A 326 -4.06 -0.81 -7.50
N MET A 327 -4.64 0.28 -7.02
CA MET A 327 -4.29 0.87 -5.73
C MET A 327 -4.70 -0.04 -4.55
N PHE A 328 -5.91 -0.60 -4.60
CA PHE A 328 -6.32 -1.60 -3.60
C PHE A 328 -5.38 -2.79 -3.60
N TRP A 329 -4.94 -3.25 -4.76
CA TRP A 329 -4.02 -4.37 -4.87
C TRP A 329 -2.61 -4.04 -4.33
N VAL A 330 -2.10 -2.82 -4.56
CA VAL A 330 -0.85 -2.33 -3.96
C VAL A 330 -0.95 -2.28 -2.43
N ILE A 331 -2.03 -1.69 -1.90
CA ILE A 331 -2.26 -1.58 -0.45
C ILE A 331 -2.34 -2.97 0.17
N TRP A 332 -3.13 -3.87 -0.44
CA TRP A 332 -3.28 -5.24 0.03
C TRP A 332 -1.95 -6.00 0.01
N GLY A 333 -1.18 -5.88 -1.08
CA GLY A 333 0.15 -6.44 -1.21
C GLY A 333 1.12 -5.94 -0.13
N HIS A 334 1.36 -4.63 -0.04
CA HIS A 334 2.31 -4.07 0.92
C HIS A 334 1.94 -4.32 2.38
N SER A 335 0.65 -4.25 2.72
CA SER A 335 0.18 -4.48 4.11
C SER A 335 0.41 -5.93 4.58
N ASN A 336 0.58 -6.87 3.66
CA ASN A 336 0.84 -8.27 3.99
C ASN A 336 2.30 -8.66 3.72
N GLN A 337 2.92 -8.16 2.66
CA GLN A 337 4.28 -8.53 2.26
C GLN A 337 5.37 -7.88 3.11
N PHE A 338 5.28 -6.57 3.41
CA PHE A 338 6.34 -5.91 4.18
C PHE A 338 6.48 -6.43 5.60
N PRO A 339 5.39 -6.72 6.34
CA PRO A 339 5.54 -7.37 7.64
C PRO A 339 6.27 -8.71 7.56
N VAL A 340 6.02 -9.50 6.50
CA VAL A 340 6.71 -10.78 6.27
C VAL A 340 8.19 -10.57 6.02
N TYR A 341 8.54 -9.66 5.11
CA TYR A 341 9.94 -9.43 4.73
C TYR A 341 10.77 -8.84 5.85
N ASN A 342 10.15 -8.02 6.70
CA ASN A 342 10.84 -7.35 7.80
C ASN A 342 10.75 -8.11 9.13
N GLY A 343 10.10 -9.28 9.16
CA GLY A 343 9.88 -10.04 10.39
C GLY A 343 9.03 -9.30 11.42
N HIS A 344 8.15 -8.39 10.96
CA HIS A 344 7.11 -7.76 11.78
C HIS A 344 5.82 -8.55 11.79
N LEU A 345 5.83 -9.73 11.18
CA LEU A 345 4.81 -10.67 11.50
C LEU A 345 5.06 -11.15 12.90
N ASP A 346 3.95 -11.08 13.56
CA ASP A 346 3.49 -12.12 14.39
C ASP A 346 3.58 -13.52 13.66
N ASN A 347 2.55 -14.37 13.47
CA ASN A 347 2.81 -15.81 13.11
C ASN A 347 3.33 -16.07 11.67
N GLY A 348 4.65 -16.09 11.49
CA GLY A 348 5.31 -16.28 10.18
C GLY A 348 5.07 -17.66 9.55
N GLU A 349 5.07 -18.72 10.36
CA GLU A 349 4.83 -20.10 9.90
C GLU A 349 3.38 -20.29 9.45
N TYR A 350 2.39 -19.81 10.20
CA TYR A 350 0.99 -19.82 9.77
C TYR A 350 0.78 -19.04 8.47
N GLN A 351 1.41 -17.87 8.36
CA GLN A 351 1.36 -17.09 7.13
C GLN A 351 1.88 -17.90 5.95
N TYR A 352 3.02 -18.56 6.08
CA TYR A 352 3.61 -19.35 5.00
C TYR A 352 2.80 -20.63 4.67
N ASP A 353 2.49 -21.43 5.68
CA ASP A 353 1.93 -22.77 5.49
C ASP A 353 0.41 -22.77 5.30
N THR A 354 -0.30 -21.81 5.89
CA THR A 354 -1.78 -21.77 5.82
C THR A 354 -2.30 -20.63 4.96
N VAL A 355 -1.66 -19.46 4.96
CA VAL A 355 -2.15 -18.31 4.20
C VAL A 355 -1.58 -18.33 2.78
N PHE A 356 -0.27 -18.46 2.62
CA PHE A 356 0.41 -18.38 1.31
C PHE A 356 0.22 -19.64 0.47
N SER A 357 -0.12 -20.76 1.11
CA SER A 357 -0.52 -22.00 0.45
C SER A 357 -1.88 -21.89 -0.24
N LYS A 358 -2.77 -20.97 0.17
CA LYS A 358 -4.10 -20.82 -0.41
C LYS A 358 -4.04 -20.29 -1.84
N TYR A 359 -4.91 -20.84 -2.69
CA TYR A 359 -4.97 -20.51 -4.12
C TYR A 359 -5.17 -19.01 -4.40
N TRP A 360 -6.14 -18.38 -3.73
CA TRP A 360 -6.45 -16.96 -3.92
C TRP A 360 -5.33 -16.02 -3.43
N PHE A 361 -4.49 -16.49 -2.50
CA PHE A 361 -3.39 -15.70 -1.95
C PHE A 361 -2.23 -15.53 -2.94
N ASN A 362 -2.19 -16.31 -4.03
CA ASN A 362 -1.20 -16.14 -5.08
C ASN A 362 -1.23 -14.72 -5.68
N SER A 363 -2.42 -14.12 -5.76
CA SER A 363 -2.59 -12.72 -6.19
C SER A 363 -1.85 -11.73 -5.30
N LEU A 364 -1.69 -12.04 -4.00
CA LEU A 364 -0.93 -11.23 -3.06
C LEU A 364 0.57 -11.38 -3.26
N ILE A 365 1.07 -12.61 -3.41
CA ILE A 365 2.49 -12.89 -3.69
C ILE A 365 2.93 -12.12 -4.95
N PHE A 366 2.05 -12.06 -5.95
CA PHE A 366 2.29 -11.38 -7.21
C PHE A 366 1.78 -9.93 -7.26
N ALA A 367 1.54 -9.30 -6.11
CA ALA A 367 1.05 -7.92 -6.04
C ALA A 367 1.94 -6.89 -6.76
N SER A 368 3.21 -7.21 -7.02
CA SER A 368 4.11 -6.33 -7.78
C SER A 368 3.66 -6.03 -9.23
N TYR A 369 2.79 -6.84 -9.82
CA TYR A 369 2.23 -6.56 -11.16
C TYR A 369 1.22 -5.41 -11.14
N SER A 370 0.61 -5.09 -9.99
CA SER A 370 -0.27 -3.91 -9.85
C SER A 370 0.41 -2.61 -10.28
N VAL A 371 1.71 -2.51 -10.00
CA VAL A 371 2.56 -1.37 -10.35
C VAL A 371 2.74 -1.26 -11.87
N ASP A 372 2.80 -2.39 -12.58
CA ASP A 372 2.91 -2.42 -14.04
C ASP A 372 1.64 -1.85 -14.71
N SER A 373 0.46 -2.00 -14.08
CA SER A 373 -0.75 -1.29 -14.52
C SER A 373 -0.57 0.23 -14.50
N PHE A 374 0.05 0.78 -13.46
CA PHE A 374 0.31 2.22 -13.40
C PHE A 374 1.35 2.68 -14.43
N PHE A 375 2.36 1.87 -14.76
CA PHE A 375 3.27 2.17 -15.87
C PHE A 375 2.54 2.22 -17.22
N VAL A 376 1.64 1.26 -17.49
CA VAL A 376 0.80 1.26 -18.70
C VAL A 376 -0.04 2.53 -18.78
N LEU A 377 -0.73 2.89 -17.69
CA LEU A 377 -1.56 4.09 -17.64
C LEU A 377 -0.74 5.37 -17.84
N SER A 378 0.46 5.43 -17.28
CA SER A 378 1.36 6.57 -17.40
C SER A 378 1.85 6.76 -18.83
N GLY A 379 2.32 5.69 -19.48
CA GLY A 379 2.72 5.73 -20.90
C GLY A 379 1.57 6.09 -21.83
N LEU A 380 0.37 5.54 -21.57
CA LEU A 380 -0.85 5.83 -22.34
C LEU A 380 -1.22 7.30 -22.25
N LEU A 381 -1.31 7.84 -21.04
CA LEU A 381 -1.74 9.23 -20.82
C LEU A 381 -0.72 10.24 -21.31
N VAL A 382 0.57 10.02 -21.04
CA VAL A 382 1.64 10.89 -21.53
C VAL A 382 1.62 10.95 -23.05
N THR A 383 1.49 9.80 -23.73
CA THR A 383 1.42 9.75 -25.19
C THR A 383 0.16 10.41 -25.72
N TYR A 384 -1.01 10.05 -25.20
CA TYR A 384 -2.31 10.57 -25.64
C TYR A 384 -2.42 12.09 -25.48
N LEU A 385 -2.02 12.62 -24.32
CA LEU A 385 -2.12 14.05 -24.01
C LEU A 385 -1.07 14.86 -24.79
N THR A 386 0.17 14.39 -24.87
CA THR A 386 1.23 15.09 -25.59
C THR A 386 0.96 15.14 -27.09
N LEU A 387 0.45 14.05 -27.70
CA LEU A 387 0.03 14.06 -29.10
C LEU A 387 -1.14 15.02 -29.35
N LYS A 388 -2.09 15.09 -28.41
CA LYS A 388 -3.19 16.07 -28.45
C LYS A 388 -2.67 17.51 -28.40
N GLU A 389 -1.72 17.79 -27.52
CA GLU A 389 -1.09 19.12 -27.40
C GLU A 389 -0.27 19.47 -28.65
N LEU A 390 0.54 18.54 -29.16
CA LEU A 390 1.28 18.72 -30.42
C LEU A 390 0.33 19.03 -31.58
N LYS A 391 -0.80 18.32 -31.70
CA LYS A 391 -1.80 18.63 -32.73
C LYS A 391 -2.38 20.04 -32.56
N ALA A 392 -2.72 20.44 -31.34
CA ALA A 392 -3.28 21.76 -31.05
C ALA A 392 -2.29 22.91 -31.33
N ASN A 393 -1.01 22.70 -31.00
CA ASN A 393 0.05 23.69 -31.12
C ASN A 393 0.88 23.56 -32.43
N LYS A 394 0.34 22.89 -33.46
CA LYS A 394 0.99 22.69 -34.77
C LYS A 394 2.42 22.10 -34.68
N GLY A 395 2.62 21.15 -33.76
CA GLY A 395 3.88 20.44 -33.55
C GLY A 395 4.87 21.11 -32.59
N LYS A 396 4.47 22.20 -31.90
CA LYS A 396 5.34 22.90 -30.94
C LYS A 396 4.94 22.58 -29.50
N VAL A 397 5.90 22.17 -28.68
CA VAL A 397 5.76 21.99 -27.23
C VAL A 397 6.96 22.64 -26.55
N ASN A 398 6.72 23.33 -25.44
CA ASN A 398 7.80 23.85 -24.60
C ASN A 398 8.32 22.71 -23.70
N TRP A 399 9.37 22.03 -24.15
CA TRP A 399 9.94 20.88 -23.43
C TRP A 399 10.46 21.24 -22.04
N PHE A 400 11.01 22.45 -21.85
CA PHE A 400 11.43 22.90 -20.52
C PHE A 400 10.24 22.97 -19.57
N LEU A 401 9.14 23.61 -20.00
CA LEU A 401 7.94 23.76 -19.20
C LEU A 401 7.23 22.42 -18.97
N TYR A 402 7.29 21.51 -19.95
CA TYR A 402 6.79 20.13 -19.86
C TYR A 402 7.45 19.37 -18.69
N TYR A 403 8.79 19.38 -18.60
CA TYR A 403 9.49 18.73 -17.50
C TYR A 403 9.31 19.46 -16.17
N PHE A 404 9.42 20.81 -16.18
CA PHE A 404 9.29 21.62 -14.98
C PHE A 404 7.93 21.41 -14.29
N HIS A 405 6.83 21.43 -15.05
CA HIS A 405 5.49 21.24 -14.47
C HIS A 405 5.33 19.86 -13.81
N ARG A 406 5.91 18.80 -14.38
CA ARG A 406 5.83 17.47 -13.75
C ARG A 406 6.68 17.40 -12.50
N PHE A 407 7.92 17.89 -12.55
CA PHE A 407 8.81 17.95 -11.39
C PHE A 407 8.18 18.75 -10.24
N TRP A 408 7.77 19.99 -10.51
CA TRP A 408 7.14 20.86 -9.51
C TRP A 408 5.82 20.31 -8.96
N ARG A 409 5.09 19.50 -9.74
CA ARG A 409 3.86 18.85 -9.28
C ARG A 409 4.12 17.70 -8.30
N LEU A 410 5.19 16.92 -8.51
CA LEU A 410 5.43 15.68 -7.75
C LEU A 410 6.38 15.90 -6.57
N THR A 411 7.48 16.61 -6.79
CA THR A 411 8.59 16.72 -5.85
C THR A 411 8.21 17.33 -4.50
N PRO A 412 7.42 18.44 -4.40
CA PRO A 412 7.11 19.03 -3.11
C PRO A 412 6.35 18.07 -2.18
N VAL A 413 5.35 17.36 -2.71
CA VAL A 413 4.59 16.36 -1.94
C VAL A 413 5.50 15.21 -1.54
N TYR A 414 6.35 14.75 -2.47
CA TYR A 414 7.27 13.65 -2.22
C TYR A 414 8.27 13.96 -1.09
N MET A 415 8.83 15.16 -1.04
CA MET A 415 9.75 15.58 0.02
C MET A 415 9.05 15.73 1.38
N ILE A 416 7.80 16.22 1.39
CA ILE A 416 7.00 16.27 2.62
C ILE A 416 6.72 14.85 3.14
N THR A 417 6.40 13.90 2.24
CA THR A 417 6.19 12.50 2.60
C THR A 417 7.45 11.87 3.21
N ILE A 418 8.63 12.17 2.68
CA ILE A 418 9.91 11.72 3.29
C ILE A 418 10.02 12.25 4.72
N GLY A 419 9.80 13.56 4.93
CA GLY A 419 9.88 14.15 6.27
C GLY A 419 8.86 13.55 7.26
N ILE A 420 7.64 13.24 6.81
CA ILE A 420 6.64 12.54 7.64
C ILE A 420 7.16 11.14 7.99
N HIS A 421 7.65 10.41 6.99
CA HIS A 421 8.12 9.03 7.15
C HIS A 421 9.30 8.93 8.13
N THR A 422 10.29 9.83 8.03
CA THR A 422 11.51 9.76 8.84
C THR A 422 11.38 10.40 10.20
N SER A 423 10.56 11.44 10.34
CA SER A 423 10.54 12.27 11.56
C SER A 423 9.25 12.16 12.37
N LEU A 424 8.10 11.86 11.74
CA LEU A 424 6.81 11.79 12.46
C LEU A 424 6.31 10.38 12.72
N LEU A 425 6.68 9.39 11.91
CA LEU A 425 6.16 8.03 12.04
C LEU A 425 6.47 7.41 13.42
N ILE A 426 7.63 7.75 14.00
CA ILE A 426 8.02 7.36 15.35
C ILE A 426 7.13 7.95 16.44
N HIS A 427 6.34 8.99 16.18
CA HIS A 427 5.43 9.56 17.18
C HIS A 427 3.99 9.06 17.00
N VAL A 428 3.68 8.45 15.84
CA VAL A 428 2.34 7.92 15.52
C VAL A 428 2.23 6.42 15.76
N GLY A 429 3.33 5.67 15.59
CA GLY A 429 3.34 4.22 15.78
C GLY A 429 3.23 3.79 17.25
N THR A 430 2.71 2.58 17.47
CA THR A 430 2.68 1.87 18.76
C THR A 430 3.39 0.51 18.62
N GLY A 431 3.63 -0.18 19.73
CA GLY A 431 4.28 -1.49 19.76
C GLY A 431 5.80 -1.44 19.92
N SER A 432 6.40 -2.58 20.23
CA SER A 432 7.82 -2.67 20.65
C SER A 432 8.82 -2.48 19.51
N MET A 433 8.42 -2.79 18.29
CA MET A 433 9.23 -2.63 17.07
C MET A 433 9.29 -1.18 16.56
N LYS A 434 8.55 -0.26 17.19
CA LYS A 434 8.44 1.15 16.81
C LYS A 434 9.80 1.84 16.71
N ILE A 435 10.63 1.70 17.74
CA ILE A 435 11.92 2.41 17.83
C ILE A 435 12.91 1.86 16.81
N GLU A 436 13.08 0.54 16.75
CA GLU A 436 13.99 -0.14 15.82
C GLU A 436 13.63 0.21 14.36
N THR A 437 12.35 0.11 14.01
CA THR A 437 11.86 0.41 12.65
C THR A 437 12.10 1.87 12.28
N ALA A 438 11.77 2.79 13.19
CA ALA A 438 11.97 4.21 12.92
C ALA A 438 13.45 4.60 12.84
N GLN A 439 14.31 4.05 13.71
CA GLN A 439 15.74 4.30 13.67
C GLN A 439 16.39 3.76 12.39
N TYR A 440 16.01 2.55 11.97
CA TYR A 440 16.47 1.96 10.71
C TYR A 440 16.13 2.86 9.52
N GLU A 441 14.86 3.25 9.39
CA GLU A 441 14.39 4.12 8.31
C GLU A 441 15.05 5.50 8.35
N LYS A 442 15.17 6.10 9.55
CA LYS A 442 15.83 7.41 9.73
C LYS A 442 17.30 7.37 9.32
N ASN A 443 18.03 6.35 9.71
CA ASN A 443 19.46 6.21 9.39
C ASN A 443 19.69 6.04 7.89
N ILE A 444 18.93 5.15 7.22
CA ILE A 444 19.04 4.97 5.77
C ILE A 444 18.64 6.24 5.02
N CYS A 445 17.56 6.90 5.46
CA CYS A 445 17.12 8.13 4.82
C CYS A 445 18.10 9.29 5.02
N ALA A 446 18.83 9.36 6.13
CA ALA A 446 19.84 10.39 6.35
C ALA A 446 20.92 10.38 5.25
N ASP A 447 21.32 9.20 4.79
CA ASP A 447 22.36 9.04 3.77
C ASP A 447 21.80 9.16 2.34
N TYR A 448 20.54 8.75 2.11
CA TYR A 448 20.01 8.55 0.74
C TYR A 448 18.81 9.42 0.35
N TRP A 449 18.28 10.31 1.20
CA TRP A 449 17.11 11.14 0.87
C TRP A 449 17.25 11.94 -0.44
N TRP A 450 18.47 12.39 -0.76
CA TRP A 450 18.75 13.19 -1.96
C TRP A 450 18.59 12.38 -3.26
N THR A 451 18.73 11.05 -3.19
CA THR A 451 18.53 10.17 -4.35
C THR A 451 17.06 10.16 -4.78
N ASN A 452 16.12 10.32 -3.84
CA ASN A 452 14.70 10.46 -4.09
C ASN A 452 14.39 11.81 -4.75
N LEU A 453 15.04 12.90 -4.31
CA LEU A 453 14.90 14.22 -4.93
C LEU A 453 15.33 14.22 -6.40
N LEU A 454 16.40 13.50 -6.72
CA LEU A 454 16.91 13.35 -8.08
C LEU A 454 16.24 12.25 -8.90
N TYR A 455 15.32 11.48 -8.31
CA TYR A 455 14.65 10.33 -8.95
C TYR A 455 15.64 9.27 -9.46
N ILE A 456 16.70 8.99 -8.68
CA ILE A 456 17.73 7.97 -8.97
C ILE A 456 17.87 6.92 -7.86
N ASN A 457 16.94 6.88 -6.91
CA ASN A 457 16.96 5.94 -5.78
C ASN A 457 16.74 4.47 -6.20
N ASN A 458 16.38 4.22 -7.46
CA ASN A 458 16.37 2.89 -8.08
C ASN A 458 17.74 2.48 -8.69
N LEU A 459 18.66 3.42 -8.86
CA LEU A 459 19.98 3.22 -9.47
C LEU A 459 21.12 3.32 -8.47
N TYR A 460 20.97 4.14 -7.43
CA TYR A 460 21.98 4.38 -6.41
C TYR A 460 21.38 4.23 -5.00
N PRO A 461 22.08 3.56 -4.06
CA PRO A 461 23.35 2.84 -4.22
C PRO A 461 23.19 1.55 -5.04
N PHE A 462 24.25 1.12 -5.71
CA PHE A 462 24.33 -0.18 -6.38
C PHE A 462 25.77 -0.75 -6.29
N PRO A 463 25.96 -2.02 -5.91
CA PRO A 463 24.93 -2.95 -5.40
C PRO A 463 24.40 -2.51 -4.02
N GLY A 464 23.15 -2.80 -3.69
CA GLY A 464 22.61 -2.47 -2.37
C GLY A 464 21.09 -2.26 -2.25
N ILE A 465 20.73 -1.45 -1.24
CA ILE A 465 19.37 -1.15 -0.78
C ILE A 465 18.54 -0.50 -1.90
N LEU A 466 17.78 -1.33 -2.64
CA LEU A 466 16.88 -0.84 -3.67
C LEU A 466 15.89 0.18 -3.09
N GLY A 467 15.88 1.38 -3.66
CA GLY A 467 14.99 2.46 -3.25
C GLY A 467 15.58 3.33 -2.14
N GLY A 468 16.65 2.90 -1.47
CA GLY A 468 17.28 3.62 -0.37
C GLY A 468 16.24 4.08 0.67
N CYS A 469 16.05 5.39 0.77
CA CYS A 469 15.01 6.00 1.58
C CYS A 469 13.61 5.70 1.04
N MET A 470 12.72 5.13 1.86
CA MET A 470 11.40 4.63 1.46
C MET A 470 11.48 3.65 0.28
N GLY A 471 11.79 2.39 0.58
CA GLY A 471 12.06 1.35 -0.42
C GLY A 471 11.03 1.28 -1.56
N TRP A 472 9.72 1.42 -1.29
CA TRP A 472 8.67 1.39 -2.33
C TRP A 472 8.72 2.53 -3.35
N SER A 473 9.48 3.59 -3.07
CA SER A 473 9.53 4.80 -3.88
C SER A 473 10.35 4.68 -5.17
N TRP A 474 11.04 3.54 -5.38
CA TRP A 474 11.71 3.21 -6.66
C TRP A 474 10.77 3.34 -7.87
N TYR A 475 9.47 3.10 -7.68
CA TYR A 475 8.46 3.22 -8.73
C TYR A 475 8.43 4.64 -9.30
N LEU A 476 8.49 5.63 -8.42
CA LEU A 476 8.39 7.04 -8.77
C LEU A 476 9.64 7.49 -9.55
N ALA A 477 10.81 6.96 -9.21
CA ALA A 477 12.04 7.15 -10.00
C ALA A 477 11.90 6.59 -11.42
N ASN A 478 11.46 5.34 -11.57
CA ASN A 478 11.20 4.75 -12.88
C ASN A 478 10.20 5.57 -13.70
N ASP A 479 9.09 6.00 -13.10
CA ASP A 479 8.06 6.78 -13.79
C ASP A 479 8.59 8.14 -14.29
N MET A 480 9.43 8.83 -13.50
CA MET A 480 10.10 10.05 -13.96
C MET A 480 11.10 9.77 -15.08
N GLN A 481 11.93 8.74 -14.95
CA GLN A 481 12.90 8.33 -15.98
C GLN A 481 12.21 7.99 -17.30
N PHE A 482 11.10 7.25 -17.25
CA PHE A 482 10.29 6.93 -18.43
C PHE A 482 9.65 8.18 -19.04
N TYR A 483 9.21 9.14 -18.22
CA TYR A 483 8.70 10.40 -18.72
C TYR A 483 9.74 11.24 -19.45
N ILE A 484 10.99 11.26 -18.96
CA ILE A 484 12.10 11.99 -19.57
C ILE A 484 12.39 11.46 -20.98
N ILE A 485 12.36 10.15 -21.19
CA ILE A 485 12.63 9.54 -22.51
C ILE A 485 11.41 9.55 -23.45
N SER A 486 10.19 9.70 -22.92
CA SER A 486 8.94 9.58 -23.68
C SER A 486 8.84 10.51 -24.90
N PRO A 487 9.25 11.79 -24.84
CA PRO A 487 9.25 12.69 -25.99
C PRO A 487 9.96 12.12 -27.22
N LEU A 488 11.04 11.37 -27.05
CA LEU A 488 11.77 10.75 -28.17
C LEU A 488 10.86 9.85 -29.00
N PHE A 489 10.05 9.02 -28.35
CA PHE A 489 9.10 8.13 -29.01
C PHE A 489 7.89 8.90 -29.54
N ILE A 490 7.35 9.84 -28.76
CA ILE A 490 6.14 10.60 -29.11
C ILE A 490 6.35 11.47 -30.35
N ILE A 491 7.51 12.14 -30.46
CA ILE A 491 7.84 12.96 -31.63
C ILE A 491 7.93 12.10 -32.90
N LEU A 492 8.54 10.90 -32.81
CA LEU A 492 8.60 9.96 -33.92
C LEU A 492 7.20 9.46 -34.33
N LEU A 493 6.31 9.25 -33.37
CA LEU A 493 4.93 8.82 -33.59
C LEU A 493 4.02 9.92 -34.15
N TYR A 494 4.31 11.19 -33.85
CA TYR A 494 3.46 12.32 -34.23
C TYR A 494 3.36 12.51 -35.75
N ASN A 495 4.47 12.39 -36.47
CA ASN A 495 4.50 12.60 -37.92
C ASN A 495 4.22 11.30 -38.68
N HIS A 496 3.25 11.31 -39.61
CA HIS A 496 2.82 10.13 -40.37
C HIS A 496 3.96 9.48 -41.18
N ARG A 497 4.97 10.25 -41.62
CA ARG A 497 6.13 9.70 -42.35
C ARG A 497 7.05 8.89 -41.42
N THR A 498 7.21 9.32 -40.18
CA THR A 498 8.09 8.68 -39.19
C THR A 498 7.35 7.73 -38.25
N SER A 499 6.01 7.67 -38.31
CA SER A 499 5.22 6.90 -37.34
C SER A 499 5.53 5.40 -37.37
N LYS A 500 5.90 4.84 -38.53
CA LYS A 500 6.36 3.44 -38.64
C LYS A 500 7.67 3.22 -37.88
N LEU A 501 8.60 4.17 -37.99
CA LEU A 501 9.86 4.16 -37.24
C LEU A 501 9.61 4.33 -35.73
N GLY A 502 8.67 5.20 -35.35
CA GLY A 502 8.26 5.36 -33.95
C GLY A 502 7.68 4.07 -33.36
N ILE A 503 6.79 3.38 -34.10
CA ILE A 503 6.25 2.08 -33.69
C ILE A 503 7.37 1.04 -33.57
N ALA A 504 8.26 0.97 -34.56
CA ALA A 504 9.41 0.05 -34.52
C ALA A 504 10.32 0.34 -33.32
N ALA A 505 10.57 1.61 -32.98
CA ALA A 505 11.38 2.00 -31.82
C ALA A 505 10.72 1.61 -30.48
N VAL A 506 9.40 1.78 -30.36
CA VAL A 506 8.64 1.35 -29.16
C VAL A 506 8.69 -0.17 -29.00
N ILE A 507 8.49 -0.92 -30.09
CA ILE A 507 8.58 -2.39 -30.08
C ILE A 507 10.01 -2.83 -29.74
N ALA A 508 11.03 -2.22 -30.36
CA ALA A 508 12.43 -2.53 -30.09
C ALA A 508 12.80 -2.28 -28.62
N MET A 509 12.36 -1.16 -28.04
CA MET A 509 12.58 -0.87 -26.62
C MET A 509 11.90 -1.92 -25.72
N CYS A 510 10.67 -2.30 -26.03
CA CYS A 510 9.96 -3.36 -25.30
C CYS A 510 10.69 -4.71 -25.38
N VAL A 511 11.08 -5.14 -26.58
CA VAL A 511 11.81 -6.41 -26.79
C VAL A 511 13.18 -6.38 -26.12
N SER A 512 13.90 -5.24 -26.16
CA SER A 512 15.19 -5.11 -25.50
C SER A 512 15.08 -5.28 -23.98
N SER A 513 14.04 -4.71 -23.36
CA SER A 513 13.74 -4.87 -21.93
C SER A 513 13.43 -6.33 -21.57
N ILE A 514 12.67 -7.03 -22.41
CA ILE A 514 12.35 -8.46 -22.22
C ILE A 514 13.64 -9.29 -22.26
N ILE A 515 14.49 -9.06 -23.26
CA ILE A 515 15.76 -9.79 -23.43
C ILE A 515 16.68 -9.51 -22.24
N VAL A 516 16.90 -8.24 -21.88
CA VAL A 516 17.75 -7.87 -20.75
C VAL A 516 17.26 -8.52 -19.46
N THR A 517 15.95 -8.48 -19.20
CA THR A 517 15.38 -9.09 -17.99
C THR A 517 15.55 -10.61 -17.99
N ALA A 518 15.31 -11.28 -19.12
CA ALA A 518 15.51 -12.72 -19.24
C ALA A 518 16.99 -13.11 -19.07
N THR A 519 17.91 -12.34 -19.67
CA THR A 519 19.35 -12.55 -19.53
C THR A 519 19.80 -12.36 -18.08
N LEU A 520 19.37 -11.30 -17.40
CA LEU A 520 19.72 -11.08 -15.98
C LEU A 520 19.14 -12.20 -15.10
N THR A 521 17.89 -12.59 -15.31
CA THR A 521 17.23 -13.68 -14.58
C THR A 521 17.97 -15.00 -14.76
N GLY A 522 18.36 -15.34 -16.00
CA GLY A 522 19.14 -16.54 -16.29
C GLY A 522 20.57 -16.47 -15.74
N TYR A 523 21.27 -15.36 -15.94
CA TYR A 523 22.65 -15.16 -15.52
C TYR A 523 22.79 -15.31 -14.00
N TYR A 524 21.98 -14.59 -13.23
CA TYR A 524 22.00 -14.65 -11.77
C TYR A 524 21.24 -15.84 -11.17
N GLY A 525 20.62 -16.70 -11.99
CA GLY A 525 19.87 -17.86 -11.51
C GLY A 525 18.69 -17.47 -10.63
N LEU A 526 17.98 -16.40 -10.96
CA LEU A 526 16.86 -15.91 -10.15
C LEU A 526 15.66 -16.89 -10.22
N PRO A 527 15.08 -17.28 -9.07
CA PRO A 527 13.88 -18.10 -9.06
C PRO A 527 12.64 -17.31 -9.49
N VAL A 528 11.64 -18.02 -10.01
CA VAL A 528 10.27 -17.51 -10.22
C VAL A 528 9.29 -18.38 -9.47
N GLY A 529 8.12 -17.85 -9.13
CA GLY A 529 7.11 -18.60 -8.39
C GLY A 529 7.29 -18.46 -6.89
N LYS A 530 7.09 -19.56 -6.16
CA LYS A 530 7.27 -19.63 -4.70
C LYS A 530 8.65 -20.17 -4.28
N SER A 531 9.56 -20.36 -5.23
CA SER A 531 10.92 -20.80 -4.93
C SER A 531 11.77 -19.62 -4.46
N PHE A 532 12.56 -19.82 -3.41
CA PHE A 532 13.52 -18.85 -2.87
C PHE A 532 14.98 -19.21 -3.18
N TYR A 533 15.21 -20.40 -3.75
CA TYR A 533 16.56 -20.88 -4.05
C TYR A 533 17.03 -20.42 -5.42
N TYR A 534 18.21 -19.81 -5.47
CA TYR A 534 18.88 -19.47 -6.71
C TYR A 534 19.38 -20.73 -7.43
N TYR A 535 19.33 -20.75 -8.77
CA TYR A 535 19.83 -21.87 -9.57
C TYR A 535 21.36 -21.92 -9.66
N ASN A 536 22.06 -20.86 -9.23
CA ASN A 536 23.50 -20.79 -9.21
C ASN A 536 24.00 -19.78 -8.17
N ASP A 537 25.29 -19.84 -7.89
CA ASP A 537 25.94 -19.06 -6.83
C ASP A 537 26.42 -17.68 -7.27
N ARG A 538 26.08 -17.20 -8.48
CA ARG A 538 26.55 -15.88 -8.95
C ARG A 538 26.01 -14.71 -8.14
N MET A 539 24.93 -14.91 -7.40
CA MET A 539 24.46 -13.91 -6.43
C MET A 539 25.38 -13.78 -5.21
N LEU A 540 26.17 -14.80 -4.88
CA LEU A 540 27.15 -14.72 -3.79
C LEU A 540 28.30 -13.74 -4.12
N GLU A 541 28.55 -13.49 -5.41
CA GLU A 541 29.51 -12.47 -5.87
C GLU A 541 28.99 -11.02 -5.65
N PHE A 542 27.72 -10.87 -5.26
CA PHE A 542 27.04 -9.61 -4.98
C PHE A 542 26.48 -9.61 -3.55
N PRO A 543 27.33 -9.62 -2.50
CA PRO A 543 26.91 -9.84 -1.10
C PRO A 543 25.94 -8.78 -0.56
N ASP A 544 26.04 -7.53 -1.03
CA ASP A 544 25.12 -6.44 -0.67
C ASP A 544 23.89 -6.36 -1.60
N GLY A 545 23.89 -7.12 -2.71
CA GLY A 545 22.86 -7.10 -3.74
C GLY A 545 21.82 -8.18 -3.55
N THR A 546 20.56 -7.87 -3.86
CA THR A 546 19.45 -8.83 -3.82
C THR A 546 18.88 -9.06 -5.22
N ALA A 547 18.06 -10.12 -5.38
CA ALA A 547 17.25 -10.32 -6.59
C ALA A 547 16.43 -9.08 -6.97
N THR A 548 15.95 -8.33 -5.97
CA THR A 548 15.20 -7.10 -6.19
C THR A 548 16.09 -5.97 -6.68
N ASP A 549 17.33 -5.87 -6.19
CA ASP A 549 18.28 -4.88 -6.67
C ASP A 549 18.66 -5.13 -8.14
N VAL A 550 18.89 -6.36 -8.60
CA VAL A 550 19.32 -6.55 -10.01
C VAL A 550 18.22 -6.40 -11.08
N THR A 551 16.95 -6.71 -10.75
CA THR A 551 15.88 -6.78 -11.76
C THR A 551 14.60 -6.04 -11.37
N TYR A 552 14.22 -6.02 -10.09
CA TYR A 552 12.88 -5.61 -9.69
C TYR A 552 12.64 -4.11 -9.87
N GLY A 553 13.57 -3.26 -9.39
CA GLY A 553 13.42 -1.81 -9.46
C GLY A 553 14.09 -1.15 -10.66
N LYS A 554 14.87 -1.89 -11.45
CA LYS A 554 15.70 -1.31 -12.50
C LYS A 554 14.90 -0.90 -13.74
N PRO A 555 15.18 0.28 -14.33
CA PRO A 555 14.36 0.85 -15.40
C PRO A 555 14.35 0.00 -16.67
N TRP A 556 15.51 -0.60 -17.01
CA TRP A 556 15.65 -1.48 -18.17
C TRP A 556 14.88 -2.81 -18.05
N CYS A 557 14.41 -3.17 -16.86
CA CYS A 557 13.53 -4.33 -16.64
C CYS A 557 12.04 -3.97 -16.56
N ARG A 558 11.72 -2.67 -16.45
CA ARG A 558 10.35 -2.18 -16.21
C ARG A 558 9.78 -1.35 -17.36
N ILE A 559 10.63 -0.82 -18.23
CA ILE A 559 10.24 0.04 -19.35
C ILE A 559 9.27 -0.64 -20.32
N GLN A 560 9.31 -1.98 -20.46
CA GLN A 560 8.38 -2.75 -21.29
C GLN A 560 6.90 -2.44 -21.00
N SER A 561 6.50 -2.37 -19.72
CA SER A 561 5.12 -2.04 -19.32
C SER A 561 4.71 -0.63 -19.74
N TYR A 562 5.62 0.33 -19.59
CA TYR A 562 5.41 1.70 -20.03
C TYR A 562 5.26 1.81 -21.55
N MET A 563 6.10 1.09 -22.31
CA MET A 563 6.07 1.08 -23.78
C MET A 563 4.78 0.48 -24.34
N VAL A 564 4.22 -0.55 -23.69
CA VAL A 564 2.87 -1.04 -24.02
C VAL A 564 1.82 0.06 -23.86
N GLY A 565 1.93 0.86 -22.79
CA GLY A 565 1.12 2.06 -22.59
C GLY A 565 1.27 3.09 -23.71
N VAL A 566 2.52 3.43 -24.09
CA VAL A 566 2.81 4.36 -25.20
C VAL A 566 2.19 3.89 -26.50
N PHE A 567 2.33 2.60 -26.81
CA PHE A 567 1.75 1.98 -28.00
C PHE A 567 0.23 2.16 -28.03
N VAL A 568 -0.46 1.76 -26.96
CA VAL A 568 -1.94 1.88 -26.90
C VAL A 568 -2.39 3.33 -26.86
N GLY A 569 -1.67 4.23 -26.18
CA GLY A 569 -1.96 5.67 -26.18
C GLY A 569 -1.93 6.29 -27.58
N TYR A 570 -0.98 5.87 -28.42
CA TYR A 570 -0.93 6.28 -29.82
C TYR A 570 -2.12 5.75 -30.64
N PHE A 571 -2.47 4.47 -30.51
CA PHE A 571 -3.65 3.92 -31.21
C PHE A 571 -4.96 4.56 -30.76
N LEU A 572 -5.09 4.87 -29.47
CA LEU A 572 -6.25 5.57 -28.92
C LEU A 572 -6.35 7.00 -29.45
N TYR A 573 -5.22 7.73 -29.51
CA TYR A 573 -5.15 9.04 -30.15
C TYR A 573 -5.58 8.97 -31.63
N ARG A 574 -5.08 7.98 -32.38
CA ARG A 574 -5.45 7.77 -33.78
C ARG A 574 -6.93 7.47 -33.95
N HIS A 575 -7.49 6.60 -33.11
CA HIS A 575 -8.89 6.22 -33.13
C HIS A 575 -9.82 7.43 -32.94
N ILE A 576 -9.50 8.28 -31.95
CA ILE A 576 -10.36 9.42 -31.57
C ILE A 576 -10.16 10.62 -32.51
N TYR A 577 -8.93 10.97 -32.88
CA TYR A 577 -8.64 12.25 -33.55
C TYR A 577 -8.26 12.17 -35.03
N ILE A 578 -7.97 10.98 -35.56
CA ILE A 578 -7.56 10.82 -36.97
C ILE A 578 -8.62 10.01 -37.74
N LYS A 579 -8.83 8.75 -37.35
CA LYS A 579 -9.76 7.85 -38.01
C LYS A 579 -10.28 6.83 -37.01
N LYS A 580 -11.60 6.78 -36.84
CA LYS A 580 -12.27 5.76 -36.03
C LYS A 580 -11.93 4.37 -36.56
N ILE A 581 -11.32 3.54 -35.72
CA ILE A 581 -10.97 2.15 -36.05
C ILE A 581 -12.21 1.31 -35.80
N ARG A 582 -12.82 0.77 -36.86
CA ARG A 582 -13.91 -0.20 -36.74
C ARG A 582 -13.32 -1.59 -36.74
N MET A 583 -13.59 -2.35 -35.68
CA MET A 583 -13.15 -3.74 -35.54
C MET A 583 -14.33 -4.68 -35.79
N HIS A 584 -14.06 -5.81 -36.45
CA HIS A 584 -15.00 -6.91 -36.53
C HIS A 584 -15.23 -7.51 -35.14
N TRP A 585 -16.43 -7.96 -34.79
CA TRP A 585 -16.82 -8.41 -33.45
C TRP A 585 -15.92 -9.53 -32.88
N LEU A 586 -15.35 -10.37 -33.75
CA LEU A 586 -14.37 -11.39 -33.36
C LEU A 586 -13.11 -10.80 -32.73
N VAL A 587 -12.64 -9.64 -33.18
CA VAL A 587 -11.39 -9.04 -32.67
C VAL A 587 -11.55 -8.63 -31.21
N PRO A 588 -12.60 -7.89 -30.81
CA PRO A 588 -12.84 -7.63 -29.40
C PRO A 588 -13.03 -8.88 -28.54
N ALA A 589 -13.78 -9.88 -29.03
CA ALA A 589 -14.03 -11.12 -28.30
C ALA A 589 -12.73 -11.89 -28.03
N ILE A 590 -11.90 -12.06 -29.06
CA ILE A 590 -10.59 -12.70 -28.97
C ILE A 590 -9.68 -11.90 -28.04
N GLY A 591 -9.67 -10.57 -28.16
CA GLY A 591 -8.86 -9.70 -27.31
C GLY A 591 -9.23 -9.82 -25.83
N TRP A 592 -10.52 -9.88 -25.49
CA TRP A 592 -10.99 -10.11 -24.12
C TRP A 592 -10.58 -11.49 -23.58
N PHE A 593 -10.76 -12.54 -24.37
CA PHE A 593 -10.35 -13.89 -24.00
C PHE A 593 -8.85 -13.97 -23.70
N PHE A 594 -8.00 -13.44 -24.59
CA PHE A 594 -6.56 -13.42 -24.36
C PHE A 594 -6.15 -12.50 -23.22
N ALA A 595 -6.76 -11.32 -23.07
CA ALA A 595 -6.41 -10.41 -21.98
C ALA A 595 -6.68 -11.04 -20.60
N ILE A 596 -7.88 -11.61 -20.40
CA ILE A 596 -8.26 -12.27 -19.15
C ILE A 596 -7.41 -13.54 -18.95
N GLY A 597 -7.28 -14.36 -19.98
CA GLY A 597 -6.51 -15.61 -19.91
C GLY A 597 -5.03 -15.39 -19.59
N ILE A 598 -4.39 -14.40 -20.21
CA ILE A 598 -2.98 -14.06 -19.95
C ILE A 598 -2.80 -13.50 -18.54
N MET A 599 -3.66 -12.56 -18.10
CA MET A 599 -3.56 -12.01 -16.75
C MET A 599 -3.77 -13.09 -15.69
N TYR A 600 -4.75 -13.98 -15.90
CA TYR A 600 -4.98 -15.13 -15.03
C TYR A 600 -3.80 -16.09 -15.00
N ALA A 601 -3.25 -16.45 -16.17
CA ALA A 601 -2.08 -17.33 -16.24
C ALA A 601 -0.88 -16.73 -15.52
N ILE A 602 -0.60 -15.44 -15.67
CA ILE A 602 0.53 -14.78 -15.00
C ILE A 602 0.36 -14.79 -13.48
N LEU A 603 -0.88 -14.64 -13.00
CA LEU A 603 -1.16 -14.63 -11.57
C LEU A 603 -1.18 -16.00 -10.92
N TYR A 604 -1.54 -17.06 -11.65
CA TYR A 604 -1.83 -18.37 -11.05
C TYR A 604 -1.05 -19.56 -11.60
N ALA A 605 -0.38 -19.44 -12.76
CA ALA A 605 0.34 -20.58 -13.37
C ALA A 605 1.48 -21.11 -12.50
N LEU A 606 2.10 -20.26 -11.67
CA LEU A 606 3.20 -20.65 -10.79
C LEU A 606 2.73 -21.06 -9.38
N HIS A 607 1.42 -21.19 -9.14
CA HIS A 607 0.90 -21.49 -7.81
C HIS A 607 1.41 -22.82 -7.23
N GLY A 608 1.57 -23.84 -8.09
CA GLY A 608 2.04 -25.18 -7.71
C GLY A 608 3.56 -25.32 -7.63
N THR A 609 4.33 -24.27 -7.94
CA THR A 609 5.79 -24.29 -7.74
C THR A 609 6.12 -24.24 -6.25
N SER A 610 7.20 -24.90 -5.86
CA SER A 610 7.69 -24.91 -4.47
C SER A 610 9.21 -24.83 -4.44
N ASN A 611 9.78 -24.73 -3.24
CA ASN A 611 11.22 -24.86 -3.05
C ASN A 611 11.76 -26.25 -3.43
N GLN A 612 10.93 -27.29 -3.32
CA GLN A 612 11.29 -28.68 -3.60
C GLN A 612 11.19 -28.99 -5.11
N ASP A 613 10.21 -28.37 -5.78
CA ASP A 613 9.96 -28.50 -7.21
C ASP A 613 9.99 -27.13 -7.91
N PRO A 614 11.17 -26.50 -8.03
CA PRO A 614 11.31 -25.26 -8.78
C PRO A 614 11.18 -25.54 -10.29
N PRO A 615 10.64 -24.59 -11.08
CA PRO A 615 10.69 -24.70 -12.53
C PRO A 615 12.15 -24.79 -13.03
N PRO A 616 12.40 -25.24 -14.27
CA PRO A 616 13.77 -25.23 -14.80
C PRO A 616 14.26 -23.80 -15.05
N GLN A 617 15.57 -23.55 -14.89
CA GLN A 617 16.15 -22.20 -14.99
C GLN A 617 15.84 -21.47 -16.30
N TRP A 618 15.83 -22.17 -17.44
CA TRP A 618 15.49 -21.57 -18.74
C TRP A 618 14.05 -21.03 -18.74
N PHE A 619 13.12 -21.73 -18.07
CA PHE A 619 11.74 -21.31 -17.94
C PHE A 619 11.67 -20.08 -17.05
N SER A 620 12.38 -20.08 -15.91
CA SER A 620 12.47 -18.92 -15.02
C SER A 620 12.99 -17.68 -15.75
N ALA A 621 14.03 -17.82 -16.57
CA ALA A 621 14.57 -16.75 -17.39
C ALA A 621 13.55 -16.20 -18.40
N VAL A 622 12.92 -17.08 -19.19
CA VAL A 622 11.90 -16.66 -20.17
C VAL A 622 10.72 -16.01 -19.48
N TRP A 623 10.21 -16.64 -18.41
CA TRP A 623 9.08 -16.15 -17.63
C TRP A 623 9.37 -14.77 -17.05
N GLY A 624 10.52 -14.59 -16.38
CA GLY A 624 10.95 -13.31 -15.81
C GLY A 624 11.04 -12.19 -16.85
N GLY A 625 11.47 -12.52 -18.07
CA GLY A 625 11.48 -11.57 -19.18
C GLY A 625 10.10 -11.14 -19.68
N VAL A 626 9.22 -12.11 -19.95
CA VAL A 626 7.97 -11.86 -20.71
C VAL A 626 6.76 -11.52 -19.84
N CYS A 627 6.71 -11.99 -18.59
CA CYS A 627 5.48 -11.95 -17.79
C CYS A 627 4.93 -10.53 -17.61
N ARG A 628 5.76 -9.54 -17.28
CA ARG A 628 5.31 -8.16 -17.07
C ARG A 628 4.79 -7.53 -18.36
N ALA A 629 5.44 -7.78 -19.49
CA ALA A 629 4.99 -7.28 -20.79
C ALA A 629 3.63 -7.88 -21.17
N LEU A 630 3.45 -9.19 -21.00
CA LEU A 630 2.19 -9.89 -21.26
C LEU A 630 1.05 -9.41 -20.33
N PHE A 631 1.33 -9.25 -19.04
CA PHE A 631 0.36 -8.68 -18.09
C PHE A 631 -0.07 -7.26 -18.52
N SER A 632 0.92 -6.45 -18.90
CA SER A 632 0.71 -5.08 -19.36
C SER A 632 -0.12 -5.02 -20.63
N MET A 633 0.03 -5.98 -21.55
CA MET A 633 -0.81 -6.09 -22.75
C MET A 633 -2.27 -6.38 -22.39
N GLY A 634 -2.52 -7.23 -21.39
CA GLY A 634 -3.87 -7.48 -20.87
C GLY A 634 -4.52 -6.20 -20.31
N VAL A 635 -3.80 -5.47 -19.45
CA VAL A 635 -4.28 -4.20 -18.89
C VAL A 635 -4.51 -3.16 -19.98
N ALA A 636 -3.60 -3.07 -20.95
CA ALA A 636 -3.69 -2.11 -22.04
C ALA A 636 -4.86 -2.42 -22.99
N TRP A 637 -5.17 -3.71 -23.20
CA TRP A 637 -6.37 -4.13 -23.91
C TRP A 637 -7.64 -3.67 -23.19
N VAL A 638 -7.75 -3.90 -21.87
CA VAL A 638 -8.89 -3.43 -21.05
C VAL A 638 -9.06 -1.92 -21.20
N ALA A 639 -7.96 -1.16 -21.04
CA ALA A 639 -7.99 0.29 -21.19
C ALA A 639 -8.46 0.72 -22.58
N PHE A 640 -7.99 0.08 -23.64
CA PHE A 640 -8.35 0.38 -25.02
C PHE A 640 -9.81 0.02 -25.34
N ALA A 641 -10.24 -1.21 -25.03
CA ALA A 641 -11.58 -1.71 -25.32
C ALA A 641 -12.65 -0.87 -24.62
N CYS A 642 -12.47 -0.60 -23.33
CA CYS A 642 -13.38 0.25 -22.57
C CYS A 642 -13.40 1.71 -23.06
N SER A 643 -12.28 2.23 -23.57
CA SER A 643 -12.20 3.61 -24.09
C SER A 643 -12.79 3.78 -25.49
N THR A 644 -12.93 2.69 -26.25
CA THR A 644 -13.38 2.71 -27.65
C THR A 644 -14.82 2.23 -27.84
N GLY A 645 -15.50 1.85 -26.74
CA GLY A 645 -16.88 1.35 -26.76
C GLY A 645 -17.00 -0.16 -27.02
N TYR A 646 -15.87 -0.90 -27.00
CA TYR A 646 -15.83 -2.36 -27.12
C TYR A 646 -15.76 -3.05 -25.74
N GLY A 647 -16.07 -2.33 -24.66
CA GLY A 647 -16.06 -2.84 -23.29
C GLY A 647 -17.41 -3.35 -22.79
N GLU A 648 -18.51 -2.90 -23.37
CA GLU A 648 -19.84 -3.42 -23.06
C GLU A 648 -20.17 -4.58 -24.01
N SER A 649 -20.65 -5.68 -23.45
CA SER A 649 -21.11 -6.87 -24.17
C SER A 649 -22.43 -6.62 -24.92
N HIS A 650 -22.58 -5.48 -25.60
CA HIS A 650 -23.54 -5.36 -26.68
C HIS A 650 -22.95 -6.04 -27.93
N MET A 651 -22.89 -7.37 -27.86
CA MET A 651 -22.94 -8.28 -29.00
C MET A 651 -24.33 -8.32 -29.64
N THR A 652 -25.18 -7.31 -29.40
CA THR A 652 -26.49 -7.20 -30.03
C THR A 652 -26.31 -6.62 -31.43
N SER A 653 -26.33 -7.52 -32.41
CA SER A 653 -27.07 -7.35 -33.66
C SER A 653 -26.90 -5.98 -34.34
N SER A 654 -25.86 -5.83 -35.16
CA SER A 654 -25.89 -4.84 -36.23
C SER A 654 -25.22 -5.38 -37.49
N THR A 655 -25.81 -6.45 -38.04
CA THR A 655 -25.86 -6.78 -39.49
C THR A 655 -26.61 -8.09 -39.66
N PHE A 656 -27.92 -7.98 -39.87
CA PHE A 656 -28.65 -8.72 -40.90
C PHE A 656 -29.63 -7.75 -41.55
#